data_AF-A0A167W9V1-F1
#
_entry.id   AF-A0A167W9V1-F1
#
_cell.length_a   1.000
_cell.length_b   1.000
_cell.length_c   1.000
_cell.angle_alpha   90.00
_cell.angle_beta   90.00
_cell.angle_gamma   90.00
#
_symmetry.space_group_name_H-M   'P 1'
#
loop_
_entity.id
_entity.type
_entity.pdbx_description
1 polymer ?
#
loop_
_entity_poly.entity_id
_entity_poly.type
_entity_poly.pdbx_seq_one_letter_code
_entity_poly.pdbx_strand_id
1 'polypeptide(L)'
;MQLPNPANLVFHRVGGLGLTTRFEDGKLPVISSGDWKPESFVTDIAFSSGTLLQSTVAVREFVPHFGDVTGRRYTDSRGRHRWVNLPAYGLADPLAYAAFIRTHIPAKARAWASTQGSAHREALRLLDTGMAAELDTLLCYDFGRYQKTRSAYITGHVRLGIEQLPDDAQAMAGQVPLPRMITAQCDIVLSNYLAELLEQLFGSCSDSDSDSNGNINGGANGSLARRLLSTTAIDTHVAYVALRIIAEGTIWILCDKERRDRENNIQDNALQVQLEHDLCSVVAAFASKHYGMDYAQFTSQLPREWAAFYATLDEDSTPATTIGMAPLDERLGHISLTPHCGICGTAMAVGEKCNALLGKNRATAYLRHVSAFLFPDYGHNIQRIGGMLLCRRPGCTRCAASLEACTVHADCFALFQRHCCGHGDRAVLERLWVVAAWRRPWRAAPCLWLDDADRLVSTEWLTRVGSEQDGRGLSGLGLGLQRLPPEIVQMIRLQSATSLLWRYSMVLDLAHRLSSCTASDELLSMPLRRVASWERGGRPVTSAPCSPPPVVVRLTIDACGLRAVERLPSRPSPRSWRSDSHAFVVVDESQIQGATVHFKFGYARLELPATVTGLQVWDTPTPPALSACRWHPAAVTPTTRFYTIALDRIDGLTLFFCLGRPYAIHVHTPCTPCASTTFARLSRRRQRAVTWLYVPFAANDRVVAFGTRRKASDTHFGDGFCFLFRTQLLGDVVVGPALMGPINDVCLGRAPPLTLVYNAVELGAISVTGAYTTGQRVGPKPVAPFCVLPPLTPPFRDAYFSQAPLDHIVRVRVFSDKEHRFCRGLVVAYKNGGMRALGQCRIGVDPVSEYENPSCLCVRRTTYTTQARKETFCAVYVHVATTGDLHSHAEPGWICSAALHGSLEFWFTDYESDLTVVTEE
;
A
#
# COMPACT_ATOMS: atom_id res chain seq x y z
N MET A 1 -0.36 18.44 -15.28
CA MET A 1 0.73 18.22 -16.24
C MET A 1 0.24 17.34 -17.38
N GLN A 2 -0.17 17.94 -18.48
CA GLN A 2 -0.07 17.26 -19.78
C GLN A 2 1.36 17.51 -20.27
N LEU A 3 2.10 16.45 -20.57
CA LEU A 3 3.42 16.56 -21.17
C LEU A 3 3.26 16.74 -22.69
N PRO A 4 4.11 17.56 -23.35
CA PRO A 4 4.16 17.61 -24.79
C PRO A 4 4.65 16.27 -25.35
N ASN A 5 4.04 15.87 -26.46
CA ASN A 5 4.27 14.60 -27.16
C ASN A 5 5.74 14.49 -27.63
N PRO A 6 6.56 13.57 -27.09
CA PRO A 6 7.90 13.35 -27.59
C PRO A 6 7.84 12.32 -28.72
N ALA A 7 7.58 12.80 -29.93
CA ALA A 7 7.85 12.01 -31.12
C ALA A 7 9.37 11.92 -31.34
N ASN A 8 9.85 10.68 -31.48
CA ASN A 8 11.08 10.21 -32.14
C ASN A 8 12.28 9.74 -31.29
N LEU A 9 12.82 8.60 -31.78
CA LEU A 9 14.14 7.96 -31.63
C LEU A 9 14.34 6.98 -30.44
N VAL A 10 14.55 5.69 -30.76
CA VAL A 10 14.83 4.59 -29.79
C VAL A 10 16.05 3.77 -30.22
N PHE A 11 16.98 3.60 -29.28
CA PHE A 11 17.93 2.48 -29.22
C PHE A 11 17.71 1.69 -27.93
N HIS A 12 17.95 0.38 -28.00
CA HIS A 12 17.94 -0.52 -26.86
C HIS A 12 19.11 -0.23 -25.89
N ARG A 13 18.83 0.41 -24.75
CA ARG A 13 19.68 0.30 -23.55
C ARG A 13 19.27 -0.92 -22.73
N VAL A 14 19.53 -2.13 -23.25
CA VAL A 14 19.50 -3.35 -22.44
C VAL A 14 20.87 -3.59 -21.83
N GLY A 15 21.04 -3.27 -20.55
CA GLY A 15 22.21 -3.61 -19.76
C GLY A 15 22.96 -2.40 -19.20
N GLY A 16 23.06 -2.31 -17.87
CA GLY A 16 24.27 -1.82 -17.20
C GLY A 16 25.43 -2.80 -17.41
N LEU A 17 26.39 -2.85 -16.49
CA LEU A 17 27.66 -3.60 -16.55
C LEU A 17 27.66 -5.04 -17.08
N GLY A 18 26.52 -5.73 -17.23
CA GLY A 18 26.43 -7.09 -17.77
C GLY A 18 26.82 -7.26 -19.26
N LEU A 19 27.55 -6.32 -19.84
CA LEU A 19 28.03 -6.31 -21.22
C LEU A 19 29.45 -6.78 -21.44
N THR A 20 30.19 -6.82 -20.34
CA THR A 20 31.61 -7.12 -20.32
C THR A 20 31.94 -7.37 -18.87
N THR A 21 32.65 -8.46 -18.62
CA THR A 21 33.15 -8.80 -17.28
C THR A 21 34.41 -8.00 -16.93
N ARG A 22 34.90 -7.14 -17.83
CA ARG A 22 36.19 -6.44 -17.70
C ARG A 22 36.13 -5.13 -16.90
N PHE A 23 34.95 -4.52 -16.76
CA PHE A 23 34.81 -3.24 -16.05
C PHE A 23 33.95 -3.38 -14.81
N GLU A 24 34.50 -2.94 -13.69
CA GLU A 24 33.78 -2.79 -12.43
C GLU A 24 33.07 -1.43 -12.38
N ASP A 25 31.92 -1.38 -11.71
CA ASP A 25 31.17 -0.14 -11.50
C ASP A 25 32.03 0.83 -10.70
N GLY A 26 32.08 2.10 -11.14
CA GLY A 26 32.82 3.17 -10.47
C GLY A 26 34.31 3.27 -10.84
N LYS A 27 34.91 2.30 -11.53
CA LYS A 27 36.29 2.42 -12.05
C LYS A 27 36.31 3.02 -13.45
N LEU A 28 37.35 3.80 -13.76
CA LEU A 28 37.54 4.33 -15.12
C LEU A 28 37.78 3.14 -16.07
N PRO A 29 36.94 2.95 -17.11
CA PRO A 29 37.01 1.77 -17.95
C PRO A 29 38.10 1.95 -19.01
N VAL A 30 39.29 1.42 -18.75
CA VAL A 30 40.45 1.50 -19.65
C VAL A 30 40.65 0.14 -20.33
N ILE A 31 40.65 0.13 -21.66
CA ILE A 31 41.04 -1.04 -22.44
C ILE A 31 42.57 -1.20 -22.30
N SER A 32 43.02 -2.36 -21.84
CA SER A 32 44.44 -2.62 -21.61
C SER A 32 45.24 -2.47 -22.89
N SER A 33 46.50 -2.02 -22.78
CA SER A 33 47.36 -1.76 -23.93
C SER A 33 47.52 -2.98 -24.87
N GLY A 34 47.49 -4.19 -24.31
CA GLY A 34 47.55 -5.46 -25.05
C GLY A 34 46.24 -5.91 -25.71
N ASP A 35 45.11 -5.28 -25.38
CA ASP A 35 43.78 -5.62 -25.94
C ASP A 35 43.46 -4.84 -27.21
N TRP A 36 44.23 -3.78 -27.53
CA TRP A 36 44.04 -3.05 -28.78
C TRP A 36 44.47 -3.90 -29.97
N LYS A 37 43.67 -3.89 -31.03
CA LYS A 37 43.99 -4.65 -32.24
C LYS A 37 45.33 -4.16 -32.81
N PRO A 38 46.30 -5.05 -33.10
CA PRO A 38 47.55 -4.66 -33.75
C PRO A 38 47.25 -3.88 -35.03
N GLU A 39 48.01 -2.81 -35.29
CA GLU A 39 47.88 -1.95 -36.49
C GLU A 39 46.59 -1.11 -36.60
N SER A 40 45.68 -1.17 -35.62
CA SER A 40 44.52 -0.26 -35.58
C SER A 40 44.95 1.18 -35.29
N PHE A 41 44.44 2.14 -36.07
CA PHE A 41 44.67 3.57 -35.89
C PHE A 41 43.59 4.22 -35.04
N VAL A 42 43.97 5.27 -34.31
CA VAL A 42 43.02 6.13 -33.58
C VAL A 42 42.21 6.92 -34.59
N THR A 43 40.89 6.88 -34.43
CA THR A 43 39.93 7.59 -35.29
C THR A 43 39.10 8.54 -34.45
N ASP A 44 39.06 9.80 -34.83
CA ASP A 44 38.14 10.76 -34.20
C ASP A 44 36.74 10.63 -34.78
N ILE A 45 35.76 10.51 -33.88
CA ILE A 45 34.34 10.55 -34.21
C ILE A 45 33.64 11.64 -33.42
N ALA A 46 32.61 12.23 -34.00
CA ALA A 46 31.73 13.11 -33.25
C ALA A 46 30.71 12.24 -32.50
N PHE A 47 30.77 12.26 -31.17
CA PHE A 47 29.87 11.59 -30.26
C PHE A 47 28.93 12.62 -29.62
N SER A 48 27.64 12.30 -29.54
CA SER A 48 26.65 13.14 -28.86
C SER A 48 25.98 12.34 -27.75
N SER A 49 26.07 12.83 -26.52
CA SER A 49 25.30 12.32 -25.38
C SER A 49 24.04 13.15 -25.27
N GLY A 50 22.98 12.80 -26.02
CA GLY A 50 21.79 13.64 -26.19
C GLY A 50 21.94 14.74 -27.26
N THR A 51 21.01 15.69 -27.29
CA THR A 51 20.94 16.73 -28.35
C THR A 51 21.74 18.00 -28.04
N LEU A 52 22.23 18.18 -26.81
CA LEU A 52 22.81 19.46 -26.36
C LEU A 52 24.32 19.38 -26.09
N LEU A 53 24.90 18.19 -26.00
CA LEU A 53 26.32 17.96 -25.73
C LEU A 53 26.97 17.07 -26.78
N GLN A 54 27.62 17.69 -27.76
CA GLN A 54 28.41 17.04 -28.79
C GLN A 54 29.91 17.19 -28.48
N SER A 55 30.64 16.08 -28.55
CA SER A 55 32.07 15.96 -28.27
C SER A 55 32.78 15.21 -29.39
N THR A 56 34.01 15.59 -29.70
CA THR A 56 34.89 14.72 -30.49
C THR A 56 35.54 13.72 -29.53
N VAL A 57 35.44 12.44 -29.84
CA VAL A 57 36.07 11.37 -29.06
C VAL A 57 36.98 10.53 -29.95
N ALA A 58 38.17 10.24 -29.43
CA ALA A 58 39.13 9.36 -30.07
C ALA A 58 38.75 7.90 -29.78
N VAL A 59 38.56 7.09 -30.82
CA VAL A 59 38.22 5.67 -30.71
C VAL A 59 39.23 4.79 -31.42
N ARG A 60 39.40 3.57 -30.93
CA ARG A 60 40.31 2.57 -31.51
C ARG A 60 39.66 1.19 -31.47
N GLU A 61 40.01 0.34 -32.43
CA GLU A 61 39.50 -1.04 -32.49
C GLU A 61 40.24 -1.92 -31.48
N PHE A 62 39.53 -2.73 -30.71
CA PHE A 62 40.07 -3.68 -29.74
C PHE A 62 39.66 -5.12 -30.07
N VAL A 63 40.41 -6.07 -29.53
CA VAL A 63 40.09 -7.51 -29.64
C VAL A 63 39.08 -7.86 -28.54
N PRO A 64 37.85 -8.26 -28.88
CA PRO A 64 36.83 -8.59 -27.88
C PRO A 64 37.15 -9.90 -27.16
N HIS A 65 36.91 -9.95 -25.84
CA HIS A 65 37.04 -11.13 -24.99
C HIS A 65 35.69 -11.80 -24.74
N PHE A 66 35.71 -13.02 -24.19
CA PHE A 66 34.49 -13.70 -23.77
C PHE A 66 33.70 -12.84 -22.77
N GLY A 67 32.43 -12.57 -23.08
CA GLY A 67 31.56 -11.69 -22.31
C GLY A 67 31.42 -10.27 -22.87
N ASP A 68 32.26 -9.85 -23.82
CA ASP A 68 32.11 -8.56 -24.51
C ASP A 68 30.98 -8.61 -25.55
N VAL A 69 29.99 -7.73 -25.39
CA VAL A 69 28.90 -7.60 -26.35
C VAL A 69 29.32 -6.72 -27.52
N THR A 70 29.58 -7.35 -28.66
CA THR A 70 29.95 -6.69 -29.92
C THR A 70 28.76 -6.48 -30.87
N GLY A 71 27.52 -6.64 -30.42
CA GLY A 71 26.35 -6.43 -31.27
C GLY A 71 25.21 -5.69 -30.56
N ARG A 72 24.17 -5.36 -31.31
CA ARG A 72 22.95 -4.73 -30.80
C ARG A 72 21.71 -5.41 -31.36
N ARG A 73 20.65 -5.43 -30.56
CA ARG A 73 19.31 -5.73 -31.04
C ARG A 73 18.67 -4.46 -31.62
N TYR A 74 17.82 -4.59 -32.63
CA TYR A 74 16.91 -3.54 -33.12
C TYR A 74 15.55 -4.17 -33.47
N THR A 75 14.50 -3.36 -33.58
CA THR A 75 13.15 -3.85 -33.91
C THR A 75 12.75 -3.37 -35.30
N ASP A 76 12.34 -4.28 -36.18
CA ASP A 76 11.87 -3.93 -37.53
C ASP A 76 10.42 -3.39 -37.52
N SER A 77 9.97 -2.86 -38.65
CA SER A 77 8.65 -2.24 -38.85
C SER A 77 7.49 -3.19 -38.56
N ARG A 78 7.76 -4.50 -38.53
CA ARG A 78 6.82 -5.57 -38.20
C ARG A 78 6.88 -6.00 -36.74
N GLY A 79 7.62 -5.27 -35.90
CA GLY A 79 7.79 -5.57 -34.47
C GLY A 79 8.73 -6.74 -34.18
N ARG A 80 9.53 -7.23 -35.15
CA ARG A 80 10.45 -8.35 -34.94
C ARG A 80 11.82 -7.84 -34.48
N HIS A 81 12.36 -8.45 -33.43
CA HIS A 81 13.70 -8.13 -32.94
C HIS A 81 14.78 -8.81 -33.80
N ARG A 82 15.68 -8.02 -34.39
CA ARG A 82 16.85 -8.47 -35.17
C ARG A 82 18.15 -8.11 -34.44
N TRP A 83 19.22 -8.83 -34.73
CA TRP A 83 20.56 -8.60 -34.18
C TRP A 83 21.49 -8.06 -35.27
N VAL A 84 22.28 -7.04 -34.95
CA VAL A 84 23.34 -6.48 -35.80
C VAL A 84 24.68 -6.60 -35.09
N ASN A 85 25.68 -7.16 -35.77
CA ASN A 85 27.04 -7.18 -35.27
C ASN A 85 27.70 -5.83 -35.55
N LEU A 86 28.45 -5.32 -34.58
CA LEU A 86 29.15 -4.06 -34.63
C LEU A 86 30.65 -4.29 -34.43
N PRO A 87 31.51 -3.49 -35.07
CA PRO A 87 32.93 -3.56 -34.79
C PRO A 87 33.23 -3.17 -33.35
N ALA A 88 34.24 -3.82 -32.77
CA ALA A 88 34.66 -3.65 -31.39
C ALA A 88 35.52 -2.38 -31.24
N TYR A 89 34.89 -1.21 -31.27
CA TYR A 89 35.54 0.06 -30.96
C TYR A 89 35.32 0.47 -29.51
N GLY A 90 36.35 1.00 -28.88
CA GLY A 90 36.29 1.66 -27.56
C GLY A 90 36.97 3.02 -27.59
N LEU A 91 36.79 3.80 -26.51
CA LEU A 91 37.48 5.08 -26.31
C LEU A 91 38.97 4.84 -26.14
N ALA A 92 39.78 5.45 -27.01
CA ALA A 92 41.23 5.43 -26.93
C ALA A 92 41.74 6.31 -25.76
N ASP A 93 41.00 7.37 -25.44
CA ASP A 93 41.31 8.28 -24.34
C ASP A 93 40.02 8.65 -23.55
N PRO A 94 39.61 7.81 -22.58
CA PRO A 94 38.49 8.12 -21.70
C PRO A 94 38.72 9.37 -20.81
N LEU A 95 39.98 9.72 -20.52
CA LEU A 95 40.32 10.88 -19.70
C LEU A 95 40.08 12.18 -20.45
N ALA A 96 40.39 12.24 -21.74
CA ALA A 96 40.02 13.38 -22.58
C ALA A 96 38.50 13.61 -22.60
N TYR A 97 37.70 12.54 -22.65
CA TYR A 97 36.25 12.65 -22.57
C TYR A 97 35.77 13.11 -21.18
N ALA A 98 36.39 12.62 -20.11
CA ALA A 98 36.12 13.09 -18.75
C ALA A 98 36.43 14.58 -18.59
N ALA A 99 37.58 15.04 -19.09
CA ALA A 99 37.97 16.46 -19.11
C ALA A 99 36.97 17.29 -19.93
N PHE A 100 36.53 16.78 -21.08
CA PHE A 100 35.50 17.43 -21.89
C PHE A 100 34.21 17.64 -21.09
N ILE A 101 33.68 16.59 -20.44
CA ILE A 101 32.45 16.67 -19.63
C ILE A 101 32.61 17.70 -18.50
N ARG A 102 33.72 17.65 -17.76
CA ARG A 102 34.01 18.56 -16.63
C ARG A 102 34.04 20.03 -17.04
N THR A 103 34.45 20.32 -18.26
CA THR A 103 34.48 21.69 -18.79
C THR A 103 33.13 22.12 -19.37
N HIS A 104 32.46 21.25 -20.13
CA HIS A 104 31.31 21.65 -20.94
C HIS A 104 29.97 21.51 -20.24
N ILE A 105 29.83 20.61 -19.25
CA ILE A 105 28.60 20.54 -18.45
C ILE A 105 28.38 21.84 -17.67
N PRO A 106 29.34 22.35 -16.89
CA PRO A 106 29.15 23.62 -16.17
C PRO A 106 28.86 24.80 -17.12
N ALA A 107 29.57 24.88 -18.25
CA ALA A 107 29.38 25.95 -19.23
C ALA A 107 27.98 25.97 -19.87
N LYS A 108 27.30 24.82 -19.95
CA LYS A 108 25.97 24.69 -20.58
C LYS A 108 24.81 24.56 -19.59
N ALA A 109 25.08 24.16 -18.34
CA ALA A 109 24.05 23.87 -17.35
C ALA A 109 23.14 25.08 -17.10
N ARG A 110 23.71 26.30 -16.97
CA ARG A 110 22.93 27.52 -16.73
C ARG A 110 22.05 27.91 -17.92
N ALA A 111 22.60 27.89 -19.13
CA ALA A 111 21.86 28.17 -20.36
C ALA A 111 20.74 27.13 -20.61
N TRP A 112 20.95 25.88 -20.21
CA TRP A 112 19.90 24.88 -20.23
C TRP A 112 18.85 25.14 -19.15
N ALA A 113 19.25 25.40 -17.91
CA ALA A 113 18.36 25.66 -16.78
C ALA A 113 17.40 26.84 -17.03
N SER A 114 17.83 27.86 -17.77
CA SER A 114 16.97 29.01 -18.12
C SER A 114 15.78 28.63 -19.02
N THR A 115 15.89 27.50 -19.74
CA THR A 115 14.81 26.95 -20.58
C THR A 115 13.88 25.99 -19.84
N GLN A 116 14.16 25.71 -18.55
CA GLN A 116 13.40 24.75 -17.74
C GLN A 116 12.29 25.44 -16.91
N GLY A 117 11.75 24.73 -15.90
CA GLY A 117 10.64 25.17 -15.06
C GLY A 117 10.96 26.33 -14.10
N SER A 118 9.97 26.71 -13.29
CA SER A 118 10.10 27.81 -12.31
C SER A 118 11.20 27.56 -11.27
N ALA A 119 11.41 26.31 -10.86
CA ALA A 119 12.46 25.94 -9.90
C ALA A 119 13.89 26.18 -10.44
N HIS A 120 14.16 25.84 -11.70
CA HIS A 120 15.46 26.10 -12.34
C HIS A 120 15.72 27.60 -12.52
N ARG A 121 14.69 28.38 -12.86
CA ARG A 121 14.80 29.84 -12.94
C ARG A 121 15.06 30.47 -11.57
N GLU A 122 14.39 29.98 -10.53
CA GLU A 122 14.63 30.45 -9.16
C GLU A 122 16.01 30.07 -8.66
N ALA A 123 16.51 28.87 -9.01
CA ALA A 123 17.89 28.48 -8.71
C ALA A 123 18.92 29.41 -9.39
N LEU A 124 18.70 29.78 -10.65
CA LEU A 124 19.57 30.76 -11.34
C LEU A 124 19.55 32.12 -10.64
N ARG A 125 18.38 32.62 -10.21
CA ARG A 125 18.28 33.87 -9.45
C ARG A 125 19.03 33.80 -8.12
N LEU A 126 18.89 32.71 -7.37
CA LEU A 126 19.61 32.47 -6.11
C LEU A 126 21.13 32.35 -6.31
N LEU A 127 21.56 31.91 -7.49
CA LEU A 127 22.97 31.88 -7.89
C LEU A 127 23.51 33.27 -8.22
N ASP A 128 22.76 34.06 -9.01
CA ASP A 128 23.17 35.41 -9.42
C ASP A 128 23.25 36.39 -8.23
N THR A 129 22.47 36.13 -7.18
CA THR A 129 22.52 36.88 -5.90
C THR A 129 23.63 36.39 -4.95
N GLY A 130 24.33 35.30 -5.28
CA GLY A 130 25.37 34.70 -4.44
C GLY A 130 24.85 34.00 -3.19
N MET A 131 23.54 33.80 -3.06
CA MET A 131 22.90 33.27 -1.84
C MET A 131 22.98 31.75 -1.72
N ALA A 132 23.11 31.03 -2.84
CA ALA A 132 23.10 29.57 -2.87
C ALA A 132 24.02 28.99 -3.96
N ALA A 133 25.34 29.14 -3.79
CA ALA A 133 26.35 28.66 -4.74
C ALA A 133 26.25 27.15 -5.05
N GLU A 134 25.78 26.35 -4.08
CA GLU A 134 25.55 24.91 -4.21
C GLU A 134 24.50 24.54 -5.27
N LEU A 135 23.60 25.46 -5.62
CA LEU A 135 22.63 25.21 -6.68
C LEU A 135 23.30 25.10 -8.06
N ASP A 136 24.51 25.65 -8.25
CA ASP A 136 25.27 25.53 -9.50
C ASP A 136 25.67 24.07 -9.73
N THR A 137 26.17 23.44 -8.67
CA THR A 137 26.49 22.00 -8.63
C THR A 137 25.24 21.16 -8.87
N LEU A 138 24.09 21.53 -8.30
CA LEU A 138 22.81 20.85 -8.53
C LEU A 138 22.33 20.97 -9.98
N LEU A 139 22.46 22.15 -10.60
CA LEU A 139 22.12 22.35 -12.01
C LEU A 139 23.06 21.57 -12.94
N CYS A 140 24.36 21.49 -12.62
CA CYS A 140 25.32 20.64 -13.33
C CYS A 140 24.94 19.16 -13.23
N TYR A 141 24.56 18.70 -12.04
CA TYR A 141 24.08 17.35 -11.82
C TYR A 141 22.81 17.05 -12.62
N ASP A 142 21.82 17.94 -12.57
CA ASP A 142 20.55 17.74 -13.27
C ASP A 142 20.72 17.78 -14.80
N PHE A 143 21.57 18.68 -15.31
CA PHE A 143 21.93 18.72 -16.74
C PHE A 143 22.67 17.46 -17.18
N GLY A 144 23.64 16.98 -16.40
CA GLY A 144 24.37 15.74 -16.70
C GLY A 144 23.45 14.52 -16.68
N ARG A 145 22.50 14.47 -15.74
CA ARG A 145 21.44 13.46 -15.66
C ARG A 145 20.51 13.52 -16.88
N TYR A 146 20.17 14.72 -17.34
CA TYR A 146 19.40 14.95 -18.58
C TYR A 146 20.17 14.48 -19.83
N GLN A 147 21.48 14.72 -19.94
CA GLN A 147 22.28 14.19 -21.05
C GLN A 147 22.34 12.65 -21.01
N LYS A 148 22.56 12.08 -19.81
CA LYS A 148 22.69 10.62 -19.62
C LYS A 148 21.48 9.86 -20.10
N THR A 149 20.29 10.44 -20.08
CA THR A 149 19.01 9.75 -20.30
C THR A 149 18.48 9.85 -21.72
N ARG A 150 19.09 10.68 -22.56
CA ARG A 150 18.77 10.76 -23.99
C ARG A 150 19.55 9.71 -24.79
N SER A 151 19.05 9.40 -25.99
CA SER A 151 19.74 8.53 -26.94
C SER A 151 21.07 9.17 -27.35
N ALA A 152 22.15 8.38 -27.32
CA ALA A 152 23.43 8.77 -27.89
C ALA A 152 23.45 8.49 -29.40
N TYR A 153 24.24 9.26 -30.15
CA TYR A 153 24.53 9.01 -31.56
C TYR A 153 25.96 9.42 -31.92
N ILE A 154 26.50 8.87 -33.02
CA ILE A 154 27.76 9.31 -33.60
C ILE A 154 27.57 9.80 -35.04
N THR A 155 28.37 10.79 -35.41
CA THR A 155 28.53 11.24 -36.79
C THR A 155 29.99 11.04 -37.23
N GLY A 156 30.21 10.79 -38.53
CA GLY A 156 31.54 10.38 -39.04
C GLY A 156 31.81 8.87 -39.04
N HIS A 157 30.79 8.04 -38.81
CA HIS A 157 30.83 6.58 -38.72
C HIS A 157 31.39 5.84 -39.94
N VAL A 158 31.43 6.48 -41.13
CA VAL A 158 31.98 5.89 -42.36
C VAL A 158 33.43 5.42 -42.15
N ARG A 159 34.17 6.09 -41.27
CA ARG A 159 35.54 5.71 -40.89
C ARG A 159 35.63 4.47 -39.99
N LEU A 160 34.52 4.06 -39.36
CA LEU A 160 34.43 2.86 -38.52
C LEU A 160 33.90 1.64 -39.27
N GLY A 161 33.54 1.77 -40.56
CA GLY A 161 33.02 0.68 -41.37
C GLY A 161 31.67 0.12 -40.91
N ILE A 162 30.86 0.92 -40.20
CA ILE A 162 29.56 0.47 -39.68
C ILE A 162 28.46 0.76 -40.71
N GLU A 163 27.75 -0.29 -41.12
CA GLU A 163 26.61 -0.17 -42.02
C GLU A 163 25.40 0.53 -41.36
N GLN A 164 24.64 1.27 -42.15
CA GLN A 164 23.38 1.86 -41.71
C GLN A 164 22.34 0.77 -41.42
N LEU A 165 21.48 1.00 -40.43
CA LEU A 165 20.33 0.14 -40.21
C LEU A 165 19.38 0.20 -41.42
N PRO A 166 18.73 -0.91 -41.80
CA PRO A 166 17.77 -0.91 -42.89
C PRO A 166 16.63 0.09 -42.66
N ASP A 167 16.01 0.57 -43.75
CA ASP A 167 14.89 1.51 -43.68
C ASP A 167 13.67 0.98 -42.92
N ASP A 168 13.58 -0.35 -42.78
CA ASP A 168 12.54 -1.01 -41.99
C ASP A 168 12.80 -0.98 -40.47
N ALA A 169 13.93 -0.44 -39.99
CA ALA A 169 14.21 -0.31 -38.57
C ALA A 169 13.33 0.79 -37.93
N GLN A 170 12.52 0.41 -36.93
CA GLN A 170 11.69 1.39 -36.23
C GLN A 170 12.57 2.44 -35.53
N ALA A 171 12.21 3.71 -35.71
CA ALA A 171 12.78 4.90 -35.07
C ALA A 171 14.21 5.32 -35.50
N MET A 172 14.91 4.57 -36.35
CA MET A 172 16.34 4.77 -36.68
C MET A 172 16.68 4.43 -38.14
N ALA A 173 15.69 4.46 -39.05
CA ALA A 173 15.88 4.19 -40.47
C ALA A 173 17.03 5.04 -41.05
N GLY A 174 18.00 4.40 -41.72
CA GLY A 174 19.16 5.06 -42.31
C GLY A 174 20.21 5.61 -41.32
N GLN A 175 20.08 5.31 -40.02
CA GLN A 175 21.05 5.73 -39.00
C GLN A 175 22.03 4.62 -38.64
N VAL A 176 23.16 5.01 -38.03
CA VAL A 176 24.29 4.09 -37.78
C VAL A 176 24.33 3.64 -36.33
N PRO A 177 24.33 2.33 -36.08
CA PRO A 177 24.37 1.81 -34.73
C PRO A 177 25.70 2.10 -34.04
N LEU A 178 25.63 2.57 -32.79
CA LEU A 178 26.79 2.87 -31.96
C LEU A 178 27.46 1.58 -31.43
N PRO A 179 28.78 1.40 -31.55
CA PRO A 179 29.50 0.35 -30.83
C PRO A 179 29.20 0.41 -29.33
N ARG A 180 28.88 -0.74 -28.72
CA ARG A 180 28.37 -0.73 -27.33
C ARG A 180 29.43 -0.33 -26.31
N MET A 181 30.68 -0.64 -26.57
CA MET A 181 31.79 -0.33 -25.67
C MET A 181 32.02 1.19 -25.55
N ILE A 182 31.98 1.94 -26.65
CA ILE A 182 32.04 3.42 -26.63
C ILE A 182 30.94 3.98 -25.71
N THR A 183 29.69 3.55 -25.89
CA THR A 183 28.58 4.04 -25.06
C THR A 183 28.71 3.65 -23.59
N ALA A 184 29.21 2.46 -23.29
CA ALA A 184 29.43 2.02 -21.91
C ALA A 184 30.52 2.84 -21.22
N GLN A 185 31.66 3.06 -21.89
CA GLN A 185 32.75 3.87 -21.35
C GLN A 185 32.32 5.33 -21.13
N CYS A 186 31.61 5.94 -22.09
CA CYS A 186 31.06 7.29 -21.92
C CYS A 186 30.05 7.37 -20.77
N ASP A 187 29.13 6.39 -20.65
CA ASP A 187 28.12 6.35 -19.59
C ASP A 187 28.76 6.19 -18.21
N ILE A 188 29.82 5.38 -18.07
CA ILE A 188 30.57 5.22 -16.81
C ILE A 188 31.31 6.52 -16.46
N VAL A 189 32.03 7.13 -17.41
CA VAL A 189 32.71 8.42 -17.17
C VAL A 189 31.72 9.49 -16.69
N LEU A 190 30.55 9.58 -17.33
CA LEU A 190 29.49 10.51 -16.92
C LEU A 190 28.91 10.13 -15.54
N SER A 191 28.77 8.84 -15.24
CA SER A 191 28.26 8.38 -13.93
C SER A 191 29.21 8.71 -12.80
N ASN A 192 30.52 8.55 -13.01
CA ASN A 192 31.55 8.92 -12.03
C ASN A 192 31.51 10.42 -11.77
N TYR A 193 31.43 11.24 -12.83
CA TYR A 193 31.27 12.69 -12.68
C TYR A 193 30.00 13.05 -11.90
N LEU A 194 28.86 12.43 -12.20
CA LEU A 194 27.62 12.66 -11.45
C LEU A 194 27.71 12.23 -9.98
N ALA A 195 28.42 11.14 -9.68
CA ALA A 195 28.66 10.68 -8.32
C ALA A 195 29.50 11.69 -7.52
N GLU A 196 30.55 12.24 -8.13
CA GLU A 196 31.35 13.31 -7.51
C GLU A 196 30.52 14.57 -7.23
N LEU A 197 29.62 14.96 -8.15
CA LEU A 197 28.71 16.08 -7.93
C LEU A 197 27.74 15.81 -6.76
N LEU A 198 27.25 14.58 -6.62
CA LEU A 198 26.41 14.19 -5.49
C LEU A 198 27.17 14.21 -4.17
N GLU A 199 28.41 13.72 -4.17
CA GLU A 199 29.29 13.76 -3.00
C GLU A 199 29.55 15.20 -2.56
N GLN A 200 29.72 16.14 -3.50
CA GLN A 200 29.83 17.56 -3.17
C GLN A 200 28.53 18.15 -2.57
N LEU A 201 27.36 17.73 -3.07
CA LEU A 201 26.06 18.22 -2.59
C LEU A 201 25.70 17.66 -1.22
N PHE A 202 25.97 16.37 -0.97
CA PHE A 202 25.45 15.62 0.18
C PHE A 202 26.51 15.12 1.16
N GLY A 203 27.79 15.13 0.80
CA GLY A 203 28.91 14.58 1.57
C GLY A 203 29.20 13.10 1.23
N SER A 204 30.39 12.63 1.59
CA SER A 204 30.77 11.22 1.46
C SER A 204 30.05 10.37 2.53
N CYS A 205 29.62 9.15 2.17
CA CYS A 205 29.06 8.18 3.12
C CYS A 205 30.14 7.33 3.82
N SER A 206 31.43 7.64 3.65
CA SER A 206 32.52 6.69 3.93
C SER A 206 33.19 6.79 5.30
N ASP A 207 32.91 7.80 6.12
CA ASP A 207 33.67 7.96 7.38
C ASP A 207 32.87 7.45 8.58
N SER A 208 32.94 6.13 8.75
CA SER A 208 32.74 5.47 10.04
C SER A 208 34.00 5.64 10.89
N ASP A 209 34.24 6.85 11.41
CA ASP A 209 35.14 7.02 12.54
C ASP A 209 34.32 7.14 13.83
N SER A 210 34.50 6.12 14.65
CA SER A 210 33.88 5.91 15.94
C SER A 210 34.44 6.88 16.98
N ASP A 211 33.70 7.93 17.29
CA ASP A 211 33.84 8.63 18.58
C ASP A 211 32.69 8.28 19.51
N SER A 212 33.05 7.65 20.63
CA SER A 212 32.20 7.00 21.63
C SER A 212 31.44 7.96 22.56
N ASN A 213 31.19 9.19 22.14
CA ASN A 213 30.34 10.12 22.87
C ASN A 213 29.10 10.38 22.05
N GLY A 214 27.94 9.91 22.55
CA GLY A 214 26.62 9.97 21.91
C GLY A 214 26.09 11.38 21.65
N ASN A 215 26.80 12.13 20.83
CA ASN A 215 26.41 13.40 20.27
C ASN A 215 26.33 13.19 18.75
N ILE A 216 25.11 13.09 18.23
CA ILE A 216 24.85 12.98 16.79
C ILE A 216 25.09 14.37 16.18
N ASN A 217 26.35 14.77 16.10
CA ASN A 217 26.85 15.90 15.35
C ASN A 217 27.89 15.43 14.32
N GLY A 218 27.76 14.19 13.83
CA GLY A 218 28.41 13.76 12.59
C GLY A 218 27.82 14.57 11.44
N GLY A 219 28.47 15.69 11.14
CA GLY A 219 27.99 16.69 10.18
C GLY A 219 27.84 16.07 8.80
N ALA A 220 26.65 16.21 8.21
CA ALA A 220 26.52 16.11 6.76
C ALA A 220 27.36 17.24 6.16
N ASN A 221 28.58 16.92 5.72
CA ASN A 221 29.54 17.92 5.24
C ASN A 221 29.18 18.50 3.86
N GLY A 222 28.20 17.92 3.16
CA GLY A 222 27.69 18.42 1.89
C GLY A 222 27.02 19.80 2.00
N SER A 223 27.24 20.65 0.99
CA SER A 223 26.72 22.02 0.97
C SER A 223 25.19 22.09 0.97
N LEU A 224 24.52 21.23 0.20
CA LEU A 224 23.06 21.18 0.11
C LEU A 224 22.44 20.42 1.29
N ALA A 225 23.09 19.38 1.80
CA ALA A 225 22.64 18.64 2.98
C ALA A 225 22.54 19.55 4.22
N ARG A 226 23.47 20.50 4.40
CA ARG A 226 23.39 21.50 5.48
C ARG A 226 22.16 22.39 5.37
N ARG A 227 21.79 22.83 4.16
CA ARG A 227 20.57 23.65 3.94
C ARG A 227 19.29 22.85 4.18
N LEU A 228 19.26 21.59 3.75
CA LEU A 228 18.11 20.68 3.96
C LEU A 228 17.81 20.41 5.44
N LEU A 229 18.81 20.54 6.31
CA LEU A 229 18.70 20.31 7.75
C LEU A 229 18.60 21.61 8.57
N SER A 230 18.75 22.77 7.92
CA SER A 230 18.70 24.08 8.56
C SER A 230 17.26 24.60 8.65
N THR A 231 16.95 25.36 9.70
CA THR A 231 15.62 25.93 9.95
C THR A 231 15.54 27.41 9.61
N THR A 232 16.58 28.02 9.03
CA THR A 232 16.50 29.43 8.62
C THR A 232 15.61 29.58 7.40
N ALA A 233 14.95 30.74 7.26
CA ALA A 233 14.02 30.97 6.17
C ALA A 233 14.69 30.90 4.78
N ILE A 234 15.92 31.43 4.66
CA ILE A 234 16.71 31.33 3.43
C ILE A 234 17.11 29.89 3.12
N ASP A 235 17.58 29.13 4.11
CA ASP A 235 18.02 27.75 3.88
C ASP A 235 16.83 26.86 3.52
N THR A 236 15.69 27.08 4.19
CA THR A 236 14.43 26.39 3.90
C THR A 236 13.95 26.68 2.47
N HIS A 237 14.08 27.93 2.00
CA HIS A 237 13.74 28.30 0.63
C HIS A 237 14.68 27.65 -0.40
N VAL A 238 15.99 27.71 -0.19
CA VAL A 238 17.00 27.05 -1.04
C VAL A 238 16.76 25.53 -1.10
N ALA A 239 16.49 24.91 0.06
CA ALA A 239 16.14 23.50 0.17
C ALA A 239 14.87 23.17 -0.63
N TYR A 240 13.84 24.01 -0.57
CA TYR A 240 12.60 23.81 -1.33
C TYR A 240 12.83 23.87 -2.84
N VAL A 241 13.62 24.84 -3.31
CA VAL A 241 14.01 24.96 -4.72
C VAL A 241 14.79 23.72 -5.18
N ALA A 242 15.76 23.28 -4.39
CA ALA A 242 16.58 22.11 -4.68
C ALA A 242 15.76 20.80 -4.73
N LEU A 243 14.89 20.58 -3.74
CA LEU A 243 13.99 19.41 -3.70
C LEU A 243 13.09 19.37 -4.92
N ARG A 244 12.63 20.53 -5.39
CA ARG A 244 11.78 20.61 -6.57
C ARG A 244 12.53 20.20 -7.84
N ILE A 245 13.75 20.69 -8.04
CA ILE A 245 14.62 20.29 -9.16
C ILE A 245 14.88 18.78 -9.13
N ILE A 246 15.21 18.22 -7.96
CA ILE A 246 15.47 16.78 -7.79
C ILE A 246 14.20 15.97 -8.13
N ALA A 247 13.04 16.36 -7.59
CA ALA A 247 11.77 15.67 -7.82
C ALA A 247 11.34 15.73 -9.29
N GLU A 248 11.39 16.90 -9.93
CA GLU A 248 10.99 17.09 -11.33
C GLU A 248 11.82 16.23 -12.28
N GLY A 249 13.16 16.25 -12.15
CA GLY A 249 13.96 15.40 -13.02
C GLY A 249 13.91 13.92 -12.65
N THR A 250 13.58 13.54 -11.41
CA THR A 250 13.33 12.12 -11.05
C THR A 250 12.06 11.60 -11.70
N ILE A 251 10.97 12.38 -11.66
CA ILE A 251 9.71 12.05 -12.36
C ILE A 251 9.97 11.86 -13.85
N TRP A 252 10.76 12.77 -14.46
CA TRP A 252 11.10 12.68 -15.86
C TRP A 252 11.86 11.37 -16.19
N ILE A 253 12.81 10.94 -15.33
CA ILE A 253 13.53 9.67 -15.50
C ILE A 253 12.60 8.47 -15.42
N LEU A 254 11.67 8.46 -14.47
CA LEU A 254 10.72 7.37 -14.30
C LEU A 254 9.78 7.26 -15.50
N CYS A 255 9.27 8.40 -16.01
CA CYS A 255 8.47 8.44 -17.23
C CYS A 255 9.24 7.92 -18.45
N ASP A 256 10.50 8.31 -18.60
CA ASP A 256 11.35 7.83 -19.70
C ASP A 256 11.71 6.34 -19.55
N LYS A 257 11.97 5.86 -18.33
CA LYS A 257 12.15 4.44 -18.04
C LYS A 257 10.88 3.65 -18.38
N GLU A 258 9.72 4.08 -17.91
CA GLU A 258 8.45 3.38 -18.15
C GLU A 258 8.13 3.31 -19.65
N ARG A 259 8.40 4.40 -20.38
CA ARG A 259 8.33 4.44 -21.83
C ARG A 259 9.26 3.39 -22.45
N ARG A 260 10.53 3.35 -22.04
CA ARG A 260 11.51 2.35 -22.50
C ARG A 260 11.10 0.92 -22.15
N ASP A 261 10.59 0.66 -20.96
CA ASP A 261 10.17 -0.66 -20.49
C ASP A 261 8.98 -1.17 -21.32
N ARG A 262 8.01 -0.29 -21.62
CA ARG A 262 6.90 -0.57 -22.55
C ARG A 262 7.38 -0.85 -23.98
N GLU A 263 8.28 -0.01 -24.50
CA GLU A 263 8.85 -0.17 -25.84
C GLU A 263 9.70 -1.44 -25.98
N ASN A 264 10.32 -1.90 -24.88
CA ASN A 264 11.19 -3.09 -24.88
C ASN A 264 10.49 -4.37 -24.39
N ASN A 265 9.22 -4.31 -23.96
CA ASN A 265 8.50 -5.41 -23.33
C ASN A 265 9.26 -6.02 -22.12
N ILE A 266 9.89 -5.16 -21.33
CA ILE A 266 10.65 -5.51 -20.11
C ILE A 266 9.85 -5.03 -18.90
N GLN A 267 9.71 -5.86 -17.87
CA GLN A 267 9.09 -5.49 -16.59
C GLN A 267 10.15 -5.46 -15.49
N ASP A 268 11.08 -4.50 -15.56
CA ASP A 268 12.10 -4.29 -14.54
C ASP A 268 11.78 -3.04 -13.73
N ASN A 269 11.36 -3.21 -12.48
CA ASN A 269 11.01 -2.09 -11.60
C ASN A 269 12.16 -1.68 -10.65
N ALA A 270 13.36 -2.28 -10.75
CA ALA A 270 14.42 -2.08 -9.76
C ALA A 270 14.86 -0.61 -9.66
N LEU A 271 15.09 0.05 -10.80
CA LEU A 271 15.45 1.47 -10.85
C LEU A 271 14.31 2.38 -10.35
N GLN A 272 13.05 1.99 -10.57
CA GLN A 272 11.91 2.75 -10.04
C GLN A 272 11.85 2.67 -8.52
N VAL A 273 11.97 1.46 -7.96
CA VAL A 273 11.95 1.23 -6.51
C VAL A 273 13.10 1.96 -5.83
N GLN A 274 14.30 1.92 -6.41
CA GLN A 274 15.48 2.61 -5.86
C GLN A 274 15.30 4.14 -5.88
N LEU A 275 14.92 4.73 -7.02
CA LEU A 275 14.74 6.19 -7.12
C LEU A 275 13.58 6.70 -6.25
N GLU A 276 12.49 5.93 -6.13
CA GLU A 276 11.39 6.25 -5.22
C GLU A 276 11.85 6.19 -3.76
N HIS A 277 12.64 5.19 -3.37
CA HIS A 277 13.21 5.06 -2.04
C HIS A 277 14.14 6.24 -1.69
N ASP A 278 15.04 6.61 -2.61
CA ASP A 278 16.03 7.67 -2.39
C ASP A 278 15.34 9.04 -2.30
N LEU A 279 14.37 9.31 -3.19
CA LEU A 279 13.56 10.53 -3.14
C LEU A 279 12.73 10.60 -1.86
N CYS A 280 12.09 9.50 -1.45
CA CYS A 280 11.34 9.44 -0.20
C CYS A 280 12.24 9.68 1.01
N SER A 281 13.47 9.16 1.01
CA SER A 281 14.44 9.36 2.09
C SER A 281 14.84 10.83 2.23
N VAL A 282 15.16 11.51 1.13
CA VAL A 282 15.52 12.93 1.13
C VAL A 282 14.33 13.81 1.54
N VAL A 283 13.13 13.51 1.03
CA VAL A 283 11.89 14.21 1.42
C VAL A 283 11.53 13.96 2.88
N ALA A 284 11.72 12.74 3.39
CA ALA A 284 11.47 12.40 4.79
C ALA A 284 12.45 13.11 5.73
N ALA A 285 13.73 13.21 5.35
CA ALA A 285 14.73 13.97 6.11
C ALA A 285 14.33 15.44 6.23
N PHE A 286 13.98 16.09 5.12
CA PHE A 286 13.46 17.46 5.12
C PHE A 286 12.16 17.59 5.94
N ALA A 287 11.17 16.73 5.68
CA ALA A 287 9.89 16.78 6.37
C ALA A 287 10.02 16.54 7.89
N SER A 288 10.97 15.72 8.34
CA SER A 288 11.20 15.44 9.76
C SER A 288 11.72 16.67 10.52
N LYS A 289 12.53 17.52 9.87
CA LYS A 289 13.07 18.75 10.47
C LYS A 289 12.10 19.92 10.40
N HIS A 290 11.24 19.95 9.40
CA HIS A 290 10.28 21.04 9.17
C HIS A 290 8.82 20.65 9.56
N TYR A 291 8.63 19.54 10.28
CA TYR A 291 7.32 19.08 10.74
C TYR A 291 6.71 20.09 11.72
N GLY A 292 5.51 20.59 11.40
CA GLY A 292 4.81 21.60 12.21
C GLY A 292 5.15 23.06 11.87
N MET A 293 5.95 23.30 10.82
CA MET A 293 6.17 24.66 10.31
C MET A 293 4.88 25.23 9.70
N ASP A 294 4.47 26.43 10.14
CA ASP A 294 3.37 27.16 9.54
C ASP A 294 3.80 27.75 8.19
N TYR A 295 3.24 27.21 7.11
CA TYR A 295 3.57 27.60 5.75
C TYR A 295 3.18 29.05 5.41
N ALA A 296 2.07 29.54 5.98
CA ALA A 296 1.64 30.93 5.79
C ALA A 296 2.57 31.89 6.55
N GLN A 297 3.01 31.48 7.74
CA GLN A 297 4.00 32.24 8.50
C GLN A 297 5.38 32.25 7.80
N PHE A 298 5.85 31.11 7.30
CA PHE A 298 7.10 31.00 6.54
C PHE A 298 7.09 31.90 5.30
N THR A 299 6.06 31.78 4.44
CA THR A 299 5.97 32.59 3.21
C THR A 299 5.85 34.09 3.50
N SER A 300 5.24 34.48 4.62
CA SER A 300 5.19 35.89 5.08
C SER A 300 6.52 36.46 5.54
N GLN A 301 7.49 35.61 5.90
CA GLN A 301 8.84 36.00 6.32
C GLN A 301 9.82 36.13 5.15
N LEU A 302 9.43 35.68 3.96
CA LEU A 302 10.29 35.77 2.78
C LEU A 302 10.17 37.15 2.11
N PRO A 303 11.27 37.67 1.54
CA PRO A 303 11.23 38.84 0.68
C PRO A 303 10.16 38.69 -0.41
N ARG A 304 9.44 39.78 -0.72
CA ARG A 304 8.32 39.81 -1.70
C ARG A 304 8.72 39.27 -3.09
N GLU A 305 9.98 39.44 -3.46
CA GLU A 305 10.58 38.92 -4.68
C GLU A 305 10.61 37.38 -4.74
N TRP A 306 10.71 36.68 -3.61
CA TRP A 306 10.72 35.21 -3.55
C TRP A 306 9.31 34.64 -3.47
N ALA A 307 8.34 35.45 -3.02
CA ALA A 307 6.93 35.10 -3.05
C ALA A 307 6.44 34.82 -4.48
N ALA A 308 7.08 35.36 -5.52
CA ALA A 308 6.78 35.04 -6.91
C ALA A 308 7.05 33.57 -7.26
N PHE A 309 8.12 32.96 -6.73
CA PHE A 309 8.37 31.52 -6.90
C PHE A 309 7.26 30.69 -6.26
N TYR A 310 6.80 31.04 -5.05
CA TYR A 310 5.69 30.35 -4.39
C TYR A 310 4.33 30.67 -5.03
N ALA A 311 4.15 31.88 -5.56
CA ALA A 311 2.99 32.26 -6.35
C ALA A 311 2.94 31.47 -7.66
N THR A 312 4.08 31.13 -8.29
CA THR A 312 4.10 30.22 -9.44
C THR A 312 3.72 28.79 -9.07
N LEU A 313 3.88 28.37 -7.81
CA LEU A 313 3.32 27.09 -7.32
C LEU A 313 1.80 27.18 -7.16
N ASP A 314 1.28 28.36 -6.82
CA ASP A 314 -0.15 28.68 -6.78
C ASP A 314 -0.75 28.94 -8.19
N GLU A 315 0.03 29.42 -9.16
CA GLU A 315 -0.38 29.71 -10.55
C GLU A 315 -0.21 28.49 -11.49
N ASP A 316 0.79 27.61 -11.29
CA ASP A 316 0.74 26.24 -11.87
C ASP A 316 -0.38 25.39 -11.23
N SER A 317 -1.01 25.92 -10.17
CA SER A 317 -2.24 25.42 -9.57
C SER A 317 -3.47 26.34 -9.72
N THR A 318 -3.44 27.39 -10.57
CA THR A 318 -4.64 28.14 -10.99
C THR A 318 -4.60 28.74 -12.42
N PRO A 319 -5.76 28.81 -13.12
CA PRO A 319 -5.85 29.09 -14.55
C PRO A 319 -5.78 30.59 -14.90
N ALA A 320 -5.19 30.90 -16.06
CA ALA A 320 -5.08 32.25 -16.60
C ALA A 320 -6.43 32.95 -16.86
N THR A 321 -6.51 34.17 -16.31
CA THR A 321 -7.20 35.40 -16.75
C THR A 321 -8.73 35.51 -16.81
N THR A 322 -9.25 36.07 -15.73
CA THR A 322 -10.36 37.02 -15.51
C THR A 322 -10.93 37.75 -16.73
N ILE A 323 -12.21 37.51 -17.05
CA ILE A 323 -13.24 38.55 -17.27
C ILE A 323 -14.59 38.00 -16.79
N GLY A 324 -15.22 38.69 -15.82
CA GLY A 324 -16.64 38.50 -15.47
C GLY A 324 -16.90 37.61 -14.26
N MET A 325 -17.33 38.24 -13.16
CA MET A 325 -17.79 37.56 -11.94
C MET A 325 -18.91 36.54 -12.22
N ALA A 326 -18.66 35.26 -11.92
CA ALA A 326 -19.68 34.23 -11.73
C ALA A 326 -19.25 33.25 -10.61
N PRO A 327 -20.19 32.63 -9.87
CA PRO A 327 -19.93 32.08 -8.54
C PRO A 327 -19.31 30.66 -8.55
N LEU A 328 -18.23 30.48 -7.77
CA LEU A 328 -17.79 29.33 -6.94
C LEU A 328 -17.94 27.84 -7.37
N ASP A 329 -18.36 27.46 -8.60
CA ASP A 329 -18.70 26.05 -8.89
C ASP A 329 -17.78 25.27 -9.87
N GLU A 330 -16.63 25.81 -10.34
CA GLU A 330 -15.84 25.15 -11.41
C GLU A 330 -14.31 25.12 -11.23
N ARG A 331 -13.80 24.76 -10.06
CA ARG A 331 -12.43 24.17 -9.95
C ARG A 331 -12.53 22.64 -10.06
N LEU A 332 -11.76 22.02 -10.96
CA LEU A 332 -11.75 20.58 -11.28
C LEU A 332 -12.04 19.69 -10.06
N GLY A 333 -13.28 19.21 -9.94
CA GLY A 333 -13.80 18.53 -8.75
C GLY A 333 -13.12 17.19 -8.51
N HIS A 334 -12.69 16.92 -7.27
CA HIS A 334 -12.07 15.66 -6.88
C HIS A 334 -13.07 14.82 -6.07
N ILE A 335 -13.47 13.67 -6.59
CA ILE A 335 -14.58 12.87 -6.05
C ILE A 335 -14.03 11.66 -5.31
N SER A 336 -14.32 11.55 -4.02
CA SER A 336 -14.05 10.32 -3.26
C SER A 336 -15.06 9.24 -3.64
N LEU A 337 -14.57 8.07 -4.05
CA LEU A 337 -15.40 6.91 -4.34
C LEU A 337 -15.53 6.02 -3.12
N THR A 338 -16.76 5.68 -2.75
CA THR A 338 -17.07 4.73 -1.68
C THR A 338 -17.07 3.30 -2.26
N PRO A 339 -16.52 2.30 -1.55
CA PRO A 339 -16.47 0.92 -2.03
C PRO A 339 -17.78 0.16 -1.83
N HIS A 340 -18.85 0.83 -1.41
CA HIS A 340 -20.19 0.25 -1.29
C HIS A 340 -21.17 1.12 -2.03
N CYS A 341 -22.22 0.49 -2.55
CA CYS A 341 -23.37 1.18 -3.09
C CYS A 341 -24.20 1.80 -1.98
N GLY A 342 -24.47 3.11 -2.06
CA GLY A 342 -25.37 3.81 -1.13
C GLY A 342 -26.81 3.30 -1.12
N ILE A 343 -27.28 2.64 -2.18
CA ILE A 343 -28.63 2.09 -2.33
C ILE A 343 -28.69 0.69 -1.71
N CYS A 344 -28.11 -0.31 -2.39
CA CYS A 344 -28.22 -1.71 -1.98
C CYS A 344 -27.27 -2.09 -0.83
N GLY A 345 -26.28 -1.25 -0.51
CA GLY A 345 -25.30 -1.51 0.54
C GLY A 345 -24.31 -2.64 0.22
N THR A 346 -24.27 -3.17 -1.01
CA THR A 346 -23.30 -4.20 -1.40
C THR A 346 -21.97 -3.57 -1.81
N ALA A 347 -20.88 -4.33 -1.68
CA ALA A 347 -19.56 -3.91 -2.13
C ALA A 347 -19.52 -3.70 -3.65
N MET A 348 -18.73 -2.73 -4.09
CA MET A 348 -18.46 -2.41 -5.50
C MET A 348 -17.29 -3.26 -6.00
N ALA A 349 -17.48 -3.98 -7.11
CA ALA A 349 -16.42 -4.69 -7.80
C ALA A 349 -15.77 -3.80 -8.88
N VAL A 350 -14.46 -4.00 -9.10
CA VAL A 350 -13.71 -3.28 -10.15
C VAL A 350 -14.34 -3.59 -11.52
N GLY A 351 -14.59 -2.54 -12.30
CA GLY A 351 -15.24 -2.63 -13.60
C GLY A 351 -16.78 -2.62 -13.57
N GLU A 352 -17.43 -2.64 -12.40
CA GLU A 352 -18.88 -2.42 -12.33
C GLU A 352 -19.23 -0.98 -12.75
N LYS A 353 -20.39 -0.81 -13.40
CA LYS A 353 -20.90 0.52 -13.76
C LYS A 353 -21.50 1.21 -12.52
N CYS A 354 -21.04 2.42 -12.24
CA CYS A 354 -21.43 3.20 -11.06
C CYS A 354 -21.77 4.64 -11.43
N ASN A 355 -22.62 5.25 -10.60
CA ASN A 355 -22.81 6.70 -10.55
C ASN A 355 -22.23 7.24 -9.24
N ALA A 356 -21.90 8.53 -9.21
CA ALA A 356 -21.51 9.23 -7.98
C ALA A 356 -22.53 10.33 -7.68
N LEU A 357 -23.24 10.21 -6.56
CA LEU A 357 -24.12 11.25 -6.06
C LEU A 357 -23.27 12.29 -5.33
N LEU A 358 -23.58 13.58 -5.48
CA LEU A 358 -22.87 14.69 -4.85
C LEU A 358 -23.84 15.52 -4.02
N GLY A 359 -23.39 15.89 -2.81
CA GLY A 359 -24.15 16.73 -1.90
C GLY A 359 -23.55 18.12 -1.70
N LYS A 360 -24.38 19.02 -1.20
CA LYS A 360 -24.02 20.35 -0.72
C LYS A 360 -24.37 20.52 0.75
N ASN A 361 -24.08 21.69 1.33
CA ASN A 361 -24.45 22.06 2.70
C ASN A 361 -24.00 21.01 3.74
N ARG A 362 -22.73 20.60 3.69
CA ARG A 362 -22.17 19.56 4.58
C ARG A 362 -22.96 18.25 4.53
N ALA A 363 -23.35 17.86 3.31
CA ALA A 363 -24.09 16.64 2.98
C ALA A 363 -25.53 16.56 3.54
N THR A 364 -26.15 17.69 3.87
CA THR A 364 -27.56 17.74 4.30
C THR A 364 -28.56 17.89 3.14
N ALA A 365 -28.07 18.15 1.92
CA ALA A 365 -28.89 18.30 0.72
C ALA A 365 -28.20 17.77 -0.54
N TYR A 366 -29.01 17.26 -1.47
CA TYR A 366 -28.54 16.81 -2.80
C TYR A 366 -28.17 17.99 -3.69
N LEU A 367 -27.10 17.83 -4.47
CA LEU A 367 -26.67 18.81 -5.48
C LEU A 367 -26.89 18.27 -6.91
N ARG A 368 -26.16 17.22 -7.28
CA ARG A 368 -26.16 16.61 -8.62
C ARG A 368 -25.57 15.20 -8.57
N HIS A 369 -25.51 14.50 -9.70
CA HIS A 369 -24.77 13.24 -9.83
C HIS A 369 -23.86 13.26 -11.05
N VAL A 370 -22.84 12.40 -11.02
CA VAL A 370 -21.98 12.08 -12.16
C VAL A 370 -22.51 10.81 -12.80
N SER A 371 -22.70 10.87 -14.12
CA SER A 371 -23.19 9.77 -14.94
C SER A 371 -22.22 8.58 -15.00
N ALA A 372 -22.70 7.47 -15.56
CA ALA A 372 -22.11 6.15 -15.39
C ALA A 372 -20.62 6.07 -15.76
N PHE A 373 -19.82 5.54 -14.83
CA PHE A 373 -18.42 5.24 -15.00
C PHE A 373 -18.08 3.83 -14.53
N LEU A 374 -16.93 3.30 -14.95
CA LEU A 374 -16.44 2.02 -14.47
C LEU A 374 -15.73 2.21 -13.13
N PHE A 375 -16.12 1.44 -12.12
CA PHE A 375 -15.50 1.49 -10.81
C PHE A 375 -14.00 1.13 -10.93
N PRO A 376 -13.08 2.06 -10.66
CA PRO A 376 -11.67 1.87 -10.96
C PRO A 376 -10.99 0.96 -9.94
N ASP A 377 -9.88 0.30 -10.32
CA ASP A 377 -9.05 -0.45 -9.36
C ASP A 377 -8.31 0.47 -8.39
N TYR A 378 -7.84 -0.09 -7.28
CA TYR A 378 -7.08 0.62 -6.27
C TYR A 378 -5.66 0.98 -6.75
N GLY A 379 -5.12 2.10 -6.26
CA GLY A 379 -3.69 2.40 -6.35
C GLY A 379 -3.37 3.69 -7.10
N HIS A 380 -3.69 3.81 -8.40
CA HIS A 380 -3.07 4.88 -9.21
C HIS A 380 -3.91 5.49 -10.33
N ASN A 381 -5.15 5.05 -10.55
CA ASN A 381 -5.94 5.59 -11.67
C ASN A 381 -6.94 6.63 -11.19
N ILE A 382 -6.48 7.89 -11.14
CA ILE A 382 -7.40 9.03 -11.15
C ILE A 382 -8.00 9.10 -12.56
N GLN A 383 -9.19 8.54 -12.73
CA GLN A 383 -9.90 8.66 -14.00
C GLN A 383 -10.59 10.02 -14.06
N ARG A 384 -10.46 10.69 -15.21
CA ARG A 384 -11.10 11.97 -15.48
C ARG A 384 -12.41 11.73 -16.21
N ILE A 385 -13.53 12.10 -15.60
CA ILE A 385 -14.87 11.93 -16.19
C ILE A 385 -15.61 13.25 -16.03
N GLY A 386 -16.02 13.84 -17.16
CA GLY A 386 -16.69 15.15 -17.18
C GLY A 386 -15.87 16.24 -16.48
N GLY A 387 -14.54 16.22 -16.61
CA GLY A 387 -13.64 17.15 -15.93
C GLY A 387 -13.33 16.84 -14.46
N MET A 388 -14.05 15.89 -13.83
CA MET A 388 -13.82 15.52 -12.43
C MET A 388 -12.88 14.33 -12.26
N LEU A 389 -12.10 14.34 -11.18
CA LEU A 389 -11.07 13.37 -10.86
C LEU A 389 -11.61 12.37 -9.83
N LEU A 390 -11.83 11.12 -10.26
CA LEU A 390 -12.30 10.05 -9.39
C LEU A 390 -11.16 9.49 -8.54
N CYS A 391 -11.37 9.34 -7.23
CA CYS A 391 -10.30 8.99 -6.30
C CYS A 391 -10.72 7.93 -5.28
N ARG A 392 -9.87 6.91 -5.15
CA ARG A 392 -9.96 5.85 -4.14
C ARG A 392 -8.78 5.87 -3.15
N ARG A 393 -8.00 6.95 -3.12
CA ARG A 393 -6.83 7.08 -2.23
C ARG A 393 -7.29 7.36 -0.79
N PRO A 394 -6.95 6.49 0.19
CA PRO A 394 -7.25 6.73 1.59
C PRO A 394 -6.59 8.02 2.08
N GLY A 395 -7.28 8.81 2.89
CA GLY A 395 -6.74 10.05 3.47
C GLY A 395 -6.38 11.15 2.46
N CYS A 396 -6.93 11.12 1.24
CA CYS A 396 -6.61 12.15 0.25
C CYS A 396 -7.14 13.54 0.68
N THR A 397 -6.22 14.50 0.86
CA THR A 397 -6.52 15.88 1.27
C THR A 397 -7.43 16.60 0.28
N ARG A 398 -7.27 16.36 -1.02
CA ARG A 398 -8.16 16.91 -2.07
C ARG A 398 -9.58 16.37 -1.96
N CYS A 399 -9.75 15.08 -1.64
CA CYS A 399 -11.08 14.51 -1.35
C CYS A 399 -11.67 15.14 -0.08
N ALA A 400 -10.85 15.34 0.95
CA ALA A 400 -11.30 15.92 2.21
C ALA A 400 -11.82 17.37 2.02
N ALA A 401 -11.21 18.14 1.11
CA ALA A 401 -11.63 19.50 0.76
C ALA A 401 -12.79 19.59 -0.25
N SER A 402 -13.08 18.51 -0.98
CA SER A 402 -14.10 18.51 -2.04
C SER A 402 -15.52 18.31 -1.51
N LEU A 403 -16.52 18.41 -2.40
CA LEU A 403 -17.88 18.00 -2.12
C LEU A 403 -17.92 16.53 -1.71
N GLU A 404 -18.79 16.21 -0.76
CA GLU A 404 -18.99 14.82 -0.37
C GLU A 404 -19.72 14.07 -1.48
N ALA A 405 -19.29 12.83 -1.66
CA ALA A 405 -19.81 11.96 -2.69
C ALA A 405 -20.18 10.58 -2.11
N CYS A 406 -21.19 9.97 -2.69
CA CYS A 406 -21.57 8.59 -2.44
C CYS A 406 -21.62 7.83 -3.77
N THR A 407 -20.98 6.67 -3.83
CA THR A 407 -21.00 5.82 -5.03
C THR A 407 -22.22 4.90 -4.98
N VAL A 408 -22.93 4.75 -6.10
CA VAL A 408 -24.07 3.84 -6.26
C VAL A 408 -23.91 3.04 -7.55
N HIS A 409 -24.38 1.79 -7.60
CA HIS A 409 -24.37 1.08 -8.88
C HIS A 409 -25.33 1.77 -9.85
N ALA A 410 -24.98 1.77 -11.14
CA ALA A 410 -25.77 2.43 -12.17
C ALA A 410 -27.17 1.78 -12.33
N ASP A 411 -27.23 0.45 -12.23
CA ASP A 411 -28.48 -0.32 -12.25
C ASP A 411 -29.35 -0.03 -11.02
N CYS A 412 -28.76 -0.02 -9.82
CA CYS A 412 -29.46 0.28 -8.58
C CYS A 412 -30.07 1.69 -8.61
N PHE A 413 -29.32 2.66 -9.15
CA PHE A 413 -29.81 4.03 -9.31
C PHE A 413 -30.98 4.12 -10.29
N ALA A 414 -30.85 3.50 -11.47
CA ALA A 414 -31.91 3.49 -12.48
C ALA A 414 -33.18 2.78 -11.98
N LEU A 415 -33.02 1.65 -11.29
CA LEU A 415 -34.13 0.92 -10.66
C LEU A 415 -34.79 1.77 -9.58
N PHE A 416 -34.02 2.35 -8.67
CA PHE A 416 -34.55 3.21 -7.62
C PHE A 416 -35.37 4.37 -8.19
N GLN A 417 -34.85 5.07 -9.21
CA GLN A 417 -35.59 6.13 -9.87
C GLN A 417 -36.89 5.61 -10.47
N ARG A 418 -36.85 4.49 -11.21
CA ARG A 418 -38.02 3.86 -11.83
C ARG A 418 -39.14 3.53 -10.83
N HIS A 419 -38.79 3.07 -9.63
CA HIS A 419 -39.77 2.73 -8.58
C HIS A 419 -40.30 3.95 -7.83
N CYS A 420 -39.58 5.08 -7.85
CA CYS A 420 -40.00 6.32 -7.21
C CYS A 420 -40.61 7.35 -8.20
N CYS A 421 -40.77 7.00 -9.49
CA CYS A 421 -41.33 7.85 -10.54
C CYS A 421 -42.77 8.26 -10.22
N GLY A 422 -42.99 9.55 -9.90
CA GLY A 422 -44.31 10.11 -9.59
C GLY A 422 -44.25 11.29 -8.60
N HIS A 423 -43.18 11.35 -7.81
CA HIS A 423 -42.84 12.46 -6.92
C HIS A 423 -41.74 13.29 -7.59
N GLY A 424 -41.80 14.63 -7.51
CA GLY A 424 -40.85 15.52 -8.18
C GLY A 424 -39.40 15.05 -8.04
N ASP A 425 -38.73 14.86 -9.19
CA ASP A 425 -37.45 14.14 -9.35
C ASP A 425 -36.38 14.56 -8.32
N ARG A 426 -36.38 15.85 -7.95
CA ARG A 426 -35.43 16.41 -6.98
C ARG A 426 -35.65 15.98 -5.53
N ALA A 427 -36.90 15.87 -5.06
CA ALA A 427 -37.20 15.53 -3.67
C ALA A 427 -36.85 14.07 -3.35
N VAL A 428 -37.12 13.17 -4.30
CA VAL A 428 -36.73 11.75 -4.24
C VAL A 428 -35.21 11.61 -4.20
N LEU A 429 -34.49 12.34 -5.06
CA LEU A 429 -33.03 12.34 -5.08
C LEU A 429 -32.43 12.94 -3.80
N GLU A 430 -33.12 13.89 -3.16
CA GLU A 430 -32.72 14.43 -1.86
C GLU A 430 -32.84 13.39 -0.73
N ARG A 431 -33.95 12.64 -0.69
CA ARG A 431 -34.12 11.51 0.25
C ARG A 431 -33.06 10.44 0.03
N LEU A 432 -32.83 10.06 -1.23
CA LEU A 432 -31.79 9.10 -1.60
C LEU A 432 -30.40 9.59 -1.16
N TRP A 433 -30.07 10.86 -1.43
CA TRP A 433 -28.79 11.44 -1.03
C TRP A 433 -28.58 11.36 0.48
N VAL A 434 -29.57 11.78 1.29
CA VAL A 434 -29.47 11.75 2.74
C VAL A 434 -29.20 10.33 3.23
N VAL A 435 -30.00 9.34 2.81
CA VAL A 435 -29.82 7.96 3.28
C VAL A 435 -28.50 7.36 2.79
N ALA A 436 -28.11 7.63 1.54
CA ALA A 436 -26.87 7.10 0.99
C ALA A 436 -25.62 7.73 1.63
N ALA A 437 -25.62 9.05 1.84
CA ALA A 437 -24.48 9.79 2.40
C ALA A 437 -24.37 9.63 3.92
N TRP A 438 -25.50 9.50 4.64
CA TRP A 438 -25.52 9.41 6.12
C TRP A 438 -25.26 7.99 6.63
N ARG A 439 -25.05 7.01 5.74
CA ARG A 439 -24.32 5.78 6.04
C ARG A 439 -22.94 6.07 6.66
N ARG A 440 -22.35 7.23 6.34
CA ARG A 440 -21.21 7.79 7.06
C ARG A 440 -21.72 8.71 8.17
N PRO A 441 -21.52 8.34 9.45
CA PRO A 441 -22.10 9.07 10.58
C PRO A 441 -21.52 10.47 10.79
N TRP A 442 -20.36 10.78 10.19
CA TRP A 442 -19.79 12.14 10.08
C TRP A 442 -18.93 12.24 8.82
N ARG A 443 -18.52 13.47 8.48
CA ARG A 443 -17.62 13.71 7.34
C ARG A 443 -16.28 13.00 7.56
N ALA A 444 -15.79 12.31 6.54
CA ALA A 444 -14.57 11.49 6.60
C ALA A 444 -14.60 10.32 7.60
N ALA A 445 -15.77 9.91 8.09
CA ALA A 445 -15.91 8.65 8.84
C ALA A 445 -15.41 7.46 8.00
N PRO A 446 -14.69 6.49 8.60
CA PRO A 446 -14.24 5.31 7.89
C PRO A 446 -15.43 4.47 7.40
N CYS A 447 -15.28 3.73 6.30
CA CYS A 447 -16.29 2.75 5.93
C CYS A 447 -16.22 1.56 6.89
N LEU A 448 -17.35 1.22 7.50
CA LEU A 448 -17.36 0.29 8.62
C LEU A 448 -17.54 -1.19 8.23
N TRP A 449 -17.80 -1.55 6.97
CA TRP A 449 -17.94 -2.98 6.54
C TRP A 449 -18.75 -3.83 7.53
N LEU A 450 -19.87 -3.28 8.00
CA LEU A 450 -20.72 -3.94 8.99
C LEU A 450 -21.68 -4.87 8.27
N ASP A 451 -21.85 -6.06 8.82
CA ASP A 451 -22.91 -6.94 8.38
C ASP A 451 -24.25 -6.30 8.74
N ASP A 452 -25.14 -6.23 7.77
CA ASP A 452 -26.41 -5.54 7.94
C ASP A 452 -27.34 -6.49 8.72
N ALA A 453 -27.46 -6.31 10.04
CA ALA A 453 -28.33 -7.15 10.88
C ALA A 453 -29.80 -7.07 10.42
N ASP A 454 -30.20 -5.94 9.82
CA ASP A 454 -31.53 -5.76 9.23
C ASP A 454 -31.69 -6.52 7.89
N ARG A 455 -30.65 -7.21 7.39
CA ARG A 455 -30.74 -8.17 6.27
C ARG A 455 -31.30 -9.53 6.66
N LEU A 456 -31.62 -9.78 7.92
CA LEU A 456 -32.39 -10.97 8.25
C LEU A 456 -33.72 -10.90 7.48
N VAL A 457 -33.97 -11.89 6.63
CA VAL A 457 -35.23 -11.99 5.92
C VAL A 457 -36.33 -12.13 6.97
N SER A 458 -37.25 -11.16 7.01
CA SER A 458 -38.43 -11.17 7.86
C SER A 458 -39.69 -11.27 7.02
N THR A 459 -40.79 -11.71 7.63
CA THR A 459 -42.10 -11.73 6.97
C THR A 459 -42.53 -10.33 6.51
N GLU A 460 -42.25 -9.30 7.32
CA GLU A 460 -42.54 -7.91 6.98
C GLU A 460 -41.72 -7.45 5.78
N TRP A 461 -40.43 -7.79 5.73
CA TRP A 461 -39.59 -7.50 4.59
C TRP A 461 -40.10 -8.21 3.32
N LEU A 462 -40.37 -9.51 3.39
CA LEU A 462 -40.89 -10.31 2.26
C LEU A 462 -42.19 -9.75 1.70
N THR A 463 -43.10 -9.32 2.59
CA THR A 463 -44.37 -8.69 2.21
C THR A 463 -44.10 -7.40 1.46
N ARG A 464 -43.24 -6.53 2.01
CA ARG A 464 -42.91 -5.21 1.45
C ARG A 464 -42.27 -5.28 0.06
N VAL A 465 -41.26 -6.13 -0.12
CA VAL A 465 -40.59 -6.31 -1.42
C VAL A 465 -41.43 -7.15 -2.38
N GLY A 466 -42.45 -7.84 -1.86
CA GLY A 466 -43.34 -8.71 -2.60
C GLY A 466 -44.59 -8.06 -3.17
N SER A 467 -45.14 -7.06 -2.49
CA SER A 467 -46.51 -6.56 -2.68
C SER A 467 -46.65 -5.32 -3.57
N GLU A 468 -45.76 -5.06 -4.53
CA GLU A 468 -45.96 -3.91 -5.43
C GLU A 468 -47.15 -4.13 -6.38
N GLN A 469 -48.09 -3.17 -6.36
CA GLN A 469 -49.38 -3.18 -7.09
C GLN A 469 -49.22 -3.29 -8.63
N ASP A 470 -48.05 -2.98 -9.18
CA ASP A 470 -47.77 -2.99 -10.63
C ASP A 470 -47.11 -4.28 -11.14
N GLY A 471 -47.03 -5.34 -10.33
CA GLY A 471 -46.31 -6.58 -10.71
C GLY A 471 -44.80 -6.41 -10.82
N ARG A 472 -44.26 -5.33 -10.25
CA ARG A 472 -42.82 -5.00 -10.25
C ARG A 472 -42.08 -5.45 -8.99
N GLY A 473 -42.78 -6.02 -8.00
CA GLY A 473 -42.17 -6.62 -6.81
C GLY A 473 -41.61 -8.02 -7.09
N LEU A 474 -41.05 -8.67 -6.07
CA LEU A 474 -40.51 -10.04 -6.19
C LEU A 474 -41.56 -11.07 -6.63
N SER A 475 -42.86 -10.81 -6.38
CA SER A 475 -43.98 -11.62 -6.91
C SER A 475 -44.00 -11.68 -8.43
N GLY A 476 -43.69 -10.57 -9.10
CA GLY A 476 -43.72 -10.47 -10.56
C GLY A 476 -42.64 -11.28 -11.26
N LEU A 477 -41.58 -11.65 -10.53
CA LEU A 477 -40.52 -12.54 -11.03
C LEU A 477 -40.92 -14.03 -10.97
N GLY A 478 -42.07 -14.38 -10.40
CA GLY A 478 -42.56 -15.76 -10.34
C GLY A 478 -41.75 -16.71 -9.43
N LEU A 479 -40.86 -16.19 -8.59
CA LEU A 479 -39.93 -17.01 -7.78
C LEU A 479 -40.56 -17.65 -6.54
N GLY A 480 -41.79 -17.27 -6.17
CA GLY A 480 -42.51 -17.87 -5.06
C GLY A 480 -41.88 -17.69 -3.66
N LEU A 481 -40.87 -16.82 -3.51
CA LEU A 481 -40.14 -16.64 -2.24
C LEU A 481 -41.03 -16.31 -1.04
N GLN A 482 -42.14 -15.62 -1.28
CA GLN A 482 -43.10 -15.22 -0.25
C GLN A 482 -43.94 -16.37 0.29
N ARG A 483 -43.92 -17.52 -0.40
CA ARG A 483 -44.56 -18.76 0.04
C ARG A 483 -43.64 -19.59 0.95
N LEU A 484 -42.38 -19.20 1.10
CA LEU A 484 -41.39 -19.88 1.91
C LEU A 484 -41.28 -19.22 3.30
N PRO A 485 -41.01 -19.99 4.36
CA PRO A 485 -40.65 -19.43 5.65
C PRO A 485 -39.41 -18.52 5.55
N PRO A 486 -39.35 -17.40 6.32
CA PRO A 486 -38.23 -16.46 6.26
C PRO A 486 -36.86 -17.12 6.49
N GLU A 487 -36.80 -18.14 7.32
CA GLU A 487 -35.58 -18.91 7.62
C GLU A 487 -35.05 -19.62 6.38
N ILE A 488 -35.94 -20.20 5.57
CA ILE A 488 -35.58 -20.87 4.32
C ILE A 488 -35.10 -19.85 3.29
N VAL A 489 -35.78 -18.72 3.17
CA VAL A 489 -35.33 -17.64 2.27
C VAL A 489 -33.97 -17.09 2.70
N GLN A 490 -33.73 -16.98 4.01
CA GLN A 490 -32.42 -16.60 4.55
C GLN A 490 -31.34 -17.62 4.19
N MET A 491 -31.62 -18.92 4.28
CA MET A 491 -30.68 -19.97 3.84
C MET A 491 -30.39 -19.87 2.34
N ILE A 492 -31.42 -19.72 1.50
CA ILE A 492 -31.26 -19.52 0.05
C ILE A 492 -30.40 -18.29 -0.21
N ARG A 493 -30.65 -17.19 0.49
CA ARG A 493 -29.86 -15.96 0.41
C ARG A 493 -28.41 -16.19 0.76
N LEU A 494 -28.10 -16.87 1.86
CA LEU A 494 -26.72 -17.15 2.27
C LEU A 494 -25.98 -18.00 1.23
N GLN A 495 -26.67 -18.97 0.61
CA GLN A 495 -26.11 -19.81 -0.46
C GLN A 495 -26.00 -19.10 -1.82
N SER A 496 -26.74 -18.00 -2.02
CA SER A 496 -26.78 -17.24 -3.27
C SER A 496 -26.46 -15.75 -3.07
N ALA A 497 -25.64 -15.42 -2.07
CA ALA A 497 -25.46 -14.06 -1.58
C ALA A 497 -24.98 -13.04 -2.64
N THR A 498 -24.33 -13.52 -3.71
CA THR A 498 -23.83 -12.72 -4.83
C THR A 498 -24.88 -12.47 -5.92
N SER A 499 -26.06 -13.08 -5.83
CA SER A 499 -27.12 -12.94 -6.84
C SER A 499 -27.64 -11.51 -6.93
N LEU A 500 -27.86 -11.05 -8.17
CA LEU A 500 -28.49 -9.75 -8.46
C LEU A 500 -29.92 -9.66 -7.91
N LEU A 501 -30.57 -10.79 -7.65
CA LEU A 501 -31.88 -10.85 -7.01
C LEU A 501 -31.89 -10.14 -5.65
N TRP A 502 -30.88 -10.42 -4.81
CA TRP A 502 -30.79 -9.80 -3.50
C TRP A 502 -30.46 -8.33 -3.61
N ARG A 503 -29.59 -7.95 -4.56
CA ARG A 503 -29.32 -6.54 -4.86
C ARG A 503 -30.60 -5.80 -5.23
N TYR A 504 -31.39 -6.37 -6.14
CA TYR A 504 -32.69 -5.84 -6.56
C TYR A 504 -33.66 -5.68 -5.39
N SER A 505 -33.82 -6.71 -4.57
CA SER A 505 -34.71 -6.68 -3.40
C SER A 505 -34.35 -5.58 -2.38
N MET A 506 -33.06 -5.24 -2.25
CA MET A 506 -32.61 -4.12 -1.41
C MET A 506 -32.97 -2.76 -2.00
N VAL A 507 -32.97 -2.63 -3.33
CA VAL A 507 -33.43 -1.40 -4.00
C VAL A 507 -34.92 -1.19 -3.76
N LEU A 508 -35.72 -2.25 -3.90
CA LEU A 508 -37.17 -2.22 -3.64
C LEU A 508 -37.47 -1.83 -2.19
N ASP A 509 -36.81 -2.50 -1.24
CA ASP A 509 -36.99 -2.20 0.18
C ASP A 509 -36.67 -0.73 0.50
N LEU A 510 -35.56 -0.20 -0.03
CA LEU A 510 -35.19 1.20 0.17
C LEU A 510 -36.20 2.15 -0.49
N ALA A 511 -36.61 1.88 -1.74
CA ALA A 511 -37.60 2.70 -2.44
C ALA A 511 -38.92 2.76 -1.68
N HIS A 512 -39.40 1.62 -1.18
CA HIS A 512 -40.59 1.56 -0.35
C HIS A 512 -40.42 2.35 0.95
N ARG A 513 -39.33 2.13 1.70
CA ARG A 513 -39.05 2.86 2.95
C ARG A 513 -39.00 4.37 2.76
N LEU A 514 -38.42 4.85 1.66
CA LEU A 514 -38.34 6.29 1.37
C LEU A 514 -39.66 6.88 0.87
N SER A 515 -40.52 6.07 0.28
CA SER A 515 -41.86 6.46 -0.15
C SER A 515 -42.86 6.48 1.01
N SER A 516 -42.72 5.56 1.96
CA SER A 516 -43.61 5.41 3.12
C SER A 516 -43.15 6.20 4.35
N CYS A 517 -42.02 6.91 4.30
CA CYS A 517 -41.47 7.61 5.45
C CYS A 517 -42.34 8.81 5.84
N THR A 518 -42.89 8.78 7.06
CA THR A 518 -43.70 9.85 7.67
C THR A 518 -42.88 10.79 8.56
N ALA A 519 -41.57 10.55 8.68
CA ALA A 519 -40.67 11.41 9.43
C ALA A 519 -40.57 12.79 8.78
N SER A 520 -40.31 13.83 9.59
CA SER A 520 -40.22 15.21 9.09
C SER A 520 -39.20 15.33 7.96
N ASP A 521 -39.60 16.03 6.90
CA ASP A 521 -38.75 16.40 5.78
C ASP A 521 -37.77 17.55 6.15
N GLU A 522 -38.07 18.30 7.22
CA GLU A 522 -37.25 19.42 7.68
C GLU A 522 -35.99 18.96 8.42
N LEU A 523 -34.89 19.68 8.17
CA LEU A 523 -33.61 19.44 8.84
C LEU A 523 -33.64 19.98 10.27
N LEU A 524 -33.71 19.10 11.26
CA LEU A 524 -33.56 19.46 12.66
C LEU A 524 -32.09 19.39 13.07
N SER A 525 -31.52 20.50 13.53
CA SER A 525 -30.12 20.57 13.98
C SER A 525 -30.06 21.01 15.44
N MET A 526 -29.29 20.30 16.25
CA MET A 526 -29.06 20.70 17.65
C MET A 526 -27.70 20.24 18.17
N PRO A 527 -27.15 20.90 19.19
CA PRO A 527 -25.94 20.43 19.86
C PRO A 527 -26.12 19.00 20.40
N LEU A 528 -25.13 18.13 20.18
CA LEU A 528 -25.16 16.75 20.69
C LEU A 528 -25.30 16.71 22.22
N ARG A 529 -24.82 17.77 22.90
CA ARG A 529 -24.99 17.93 24.36
C ARG A 529 -26.44 17.90 24.85
N ARG A 530 -27.39 18.30 23.98
CA ARG A 530 -28.82 18.37 24.31
C ARG A 530 -29.56 17.06 24.09
N VAL A 531 -28.95 16.07 23.42
CA VAL A 531 -29.60 14.80 23.13
C VAL A 531 -29.34 13.84 24.28
N ALA A 532 -30.41 13.46 24.98
CA ALA A 532 -30.38 12.45 26.03
C ALA A 532 -30.35 11.05 25.43
N SER A 533 -31.26 10.80 24.49
CA SER A 533 -31.30 9.58 23.70
C SER A 533 -31.96 9.83 22.33
N TRP A 534 -31.62 8.98 21.36
CA TRP A 534 -32.28 8.94 20.06
C TRP A 534 -32.08 7.56 19.43
N GLU A 535 -33.08 7.08 18.70
CA GLU A 535 -33.00 5.91 17.83
C GLU A 535 -33.53 6.24 16.44
N ARG A 536 -32.92 5.63 15.41
CA ARG A 536 -33.29 5.82 14.00
C ARG A 536 -34.78 5.56 13.76
N GLY A 537 -35.44 6.50 13.10
CA GLY A 537 -36.89 6.51 12.88
C GLY A 537 -37.68 7.28 13.95
N GLY A 538 -37.09 7.51 15.14
CA GLY A 538 -37.71 8.26 16.24
C GLY A 538 -37.34 9.75 16.27
N ARG A 539 -37.98 10.48 17.20
CA ARG A 539 -37.64 11.87 17.53
C ARG A 539 -36.59 11.89 18.65
N PRO A 540 -35.64 12.85 18.64
CA PRO A 540 -34.63 12.94 19.70
C PRO A 540 -35.27 13.36 21.03
N VAL A 541 -34.87 12.69 22.11
CA VAL A 541 -35.24 13.06 23.48
C VAL A 541 -34.21 14.07 23.98
N THR A 542 -34.68 15.24 24.41
CA THR A 542 -33.80 16.32 24.89
C THR A 542 -33.61 16.28 26.40
N SER A 543 -32.39 16.54 26.88
CA SER A 543 -32.11 16.72 28.30
C SER A 543 -32.36 18.16 28.74
N ALA A 544 -32.86 18.34 29.97
CA ALA A 544 -32.89 19.64 30.62
C ALA A 544 -31.46 20.08 30.98
N PRO A 545 -31.15 21.39 30.96
CA PRO A 545 -29.78 21.90 31.18
C PRO A 545 -29.21 21.73 32.61
N CYS A 546 -29.85 20.97 33.50
CA CYS A 546 -29.57 20.99 34.95
C CYS A 546 -29.22 19.64 35.62
N SER A 547 -29.06 18.52 34.91
CA SER A 547 -28.55 17.31 35.58
C SER A 547 -27.03 17.38 35.74
N PRO A 548 -26.45 17.21 36.95
CA PRO A 548 -25.03 16.97 37.06
C PRO A 548 -24.69 15.70 36.26
N PRO A 549 -23.48 15.63 35.68
CA PRO A 549 -23.20 14.62 34.70
C PRO A 549 -23.40 13.21 35.20
N PRO A 550 -23.72 12.37 34.23
CA PRO A 550 -22.68 11.48 33.78
C PRO A 550 -22.27 11.75 32.32
N VAL A 551 -20.97 11.96 32.12
CA VAL A 551 -20.38 12.63 30.94
C VAL A 551 -19.99 11.63 29.82
N VAL A 552 -20.66 10.48 29.65
CA VAL A 552 -20.29 9.53 28.59
C VAL A 552 -21.38 9.43 27.53
N VAL A 553 -21.00 9.63 26.27
CA VAL A 553 -21.89 9.45 25.11
C VAL A 553 -21.51 8.18 24.39
N ARG A 554 -22.51 7.32 24.15
CA ARG A 554 -22.41 6.15 23.29
C ARG A 554 -23.16 6.39 21.99
N LEU A 555 -22.46 6.21 20.88
CA LEU A 555 -23.04 6.17 19.54
C LEU A 555 -23.02 4.73 19.06
N THR A 556 -24.16 4.25 18.57
CA THR A 556 -24.30 2.93 17.95
C THR A 556 -24.50 3.13 16.45
N ILE A 557 -23.70 2.44 15.64
CA ILE A 557 -23.64 2.59 14.18
C ILE A 557 -23.84 1.21 13.55
N ASP A 558 -24.69 1.10 12.53
CA ASP A 558 -24.91 -0.12 11.75
C ASP A 558 -24.55 0.11 10.26
N ALA A 559 -24.88 -0.84 9.38
CA ALA A 559 -24.64 -0.74 7.93
C ALA A 559 -25.37 0.44 7.23
N CYS A 560 -26.40 1.00 7.87
CA CYS A 560 -27.18 2.15 7.42
C CYS A 560 -26.71 3.48 8.07
N GLY A 561 -25.64 3.50 8.87
CA GLY A 561 -25.13 4.70 9.54
C GLY A 561 -25.53 4.78 11.01
N LEU A 562 -25.71 5.99 11.56
CA LEU A 562 -26.02 6.16 12.98
C LEU A 562 -27.39 5.56 13.35
N ARG A 563 -27.39 4.58 14.25
CA ARG A 563 -28.57 3.84 14.71
C ARG A 563 -29.14 4.40 16.00
N ALA A 564 -28.27 4.73 16.95
CA ALA A 564 -28.69 5.25 18.24
C ALA A 564 -27.65 6.22 18.85
N VAL A 565 -28.14 7.11 19.70
CA VAL A 565 -27.37 7.99 20.59
C VAL A 565 -27.87 7.77 22.00
N GLU A 566 -26.97 7.54 22.94
CA GLU A 566 -27.32 7.29 24.34
C GLU A 566 -26.32 8.01 25.27
N ARG A 567 -26.83 8.53 26.39
CA ARG A 567 -25.99 9.03 27.50
C ARG A 567 -25.92 8.01 28.61
N LEU A 568 -24.71 7.69 29.04
CA LEU A 568 -24.46 6.65 30.05
C LEU A 568 -24.02 7.26 31.39
N PRO A 569 -24.39 6.64 32.53
CA PRO A 569 -23.99 7.05 33.88
C PRO A 569 -22.49 7.02 34.15
N SER A 570 -21.78 6.18 33.43
CA SER A 570 -20.33 6.05 33.50
C SER A 570 -19.87 5.23 32.31
N ARG A 571 -18.55 5.16 32.11
CA ARG A 571 -17.99 4.29 31.08
C ARG A 571 -18.29 2.83 31.44
N PRO A 572 -18.92 2.07 30.53
CA PRO A 572 -19.32 0.70 30.84
C PRO A 572 -18.09 -0.18 31.07
N SER A 573 -18.20 -1.13 32.02
CA SER A 573 -17.14 -2.09 32.29
C SER A 573 -16.86 -2.95 31.05
N PRO A 574 -15.59 -3.16 30.66
CA PRO A 574 -15.26 -3.95 29.49
C PRO A 574 -15.76 -5.39 29.59
N ARG A 575 -16.44 -5.86 28.56
CA ARG A 575 -16.89 -7.25 28.40
C ARG A 575 -16.27 -7.86 27.14
N SER A 576 -16.03 -9.16 27.16
CA SER A 576 -15.54 -9.94 26.02
C SER A 576 -16.67 -10.26 25.04
N TRP A 577 -17.28 -9.21 24.49
CA TRP A 577 -18.27 -9.25 23.41
C TRP A 577 -17.80 -8.34 22.28
N ARG A 578 -17.77 -8.86 21.04
CA ARG A 578 -17.70 -8.07 19.79
C ARG A 578 -18.97 -8.21 18.92
N SER A 579 -19.23 -7.22 18.07
CA SER A 579 -20.31 -7.23 17.10
C SER A 579 -19.74 -7.05 15.70
N ASP A 580 -20.20 -7.88 14.76
CA ASP A 580 -19.85 -7.75 13.34
C ASP A 580 -20.88 -6.90 12.57
N SER A 581 -22.03 -6.63 13.19
CA SER A 581 -23.13 -5.85 12.60
C SER A 581 -23.26 -4.44 13.14
N HIS A 582 -22.61 -4.15 14.26
CA HIS A 582 -22.65 -2.85 14.91
C HIS A 582 -21.24 -2.39 15.26
N ALA A 583 -21.04 -1.08 15.17
CA ALA A 583 -19.87 -0.39 15.66
C ALA A 583 -20.28 0.67 16.69
N PHE A 584 -19.34 1.01 17.57
CA PHE A 584 -19.61 1.83 18.72
C PHE A 584 -18.57 2.94 18.86
N VAL A 585 -19.02 4.12 19.25
CA VAL A 585 -18.16 5.20 19.74
C VAL A 585 -18.55 5.44 21.19
N VAL A 586 -17.59 5.36 22.11
CA VAL A 586 -17.81 5.60 23.55
C VAL A 586 -16.81 6.65 24.01
N VAL A 587 -17.29 7.89 24.13
CA VAL A 587 -16.46 9.07 24.38
C VAL A 587 -16.98 9.88 25.54
N ASP A 588 -16.08 10.57 26.21
CA ASP A 588 -16.46 11.58 27.20
C ASP A 588 -17.01 12.81 26.46
N GLU A 589 -18.08 13.40 26.96
CA GLU A 589 -18.71 14.56 26.31
C GLU A 589 -17.77 15.76 26.17
N SER A 590 -16.76 15.89 27.03
CA SER A 590 -15.69 16.88 26.86
C SER A 590 -14.91 16.74 25.55
N GLN A 591 -14.79 15.52 25.00
CA GLN A 591 -14.05 15.24 23.77
C GLN A 591 -14.84 15.59 22.50
N ILE A 592 -16.16 15.79 22.63
CA ILE A 592 -17.09 16.10 21.53
C ILE A 592 -17.77 17.46 21.77
N GLN A 593 -17.15 18.33 22.56
CA GLN A 593 -17.67 19.66 22.83
C GLN A 593 -17.80 20.45 21.51
N GLY A 594 -19.00 20.98 21.27
CA GLY A 594 -19.32 21.71 20.04
C GLY A 594 -19.81 20.84 18.88
N ALA A 595 -19.87 19.51 19.03
CA ALA A 595 -20.48 18.65 18.02
C ALA A 595 -21.98 18.93 17.88
N THR A 596 -22.43 18.99 16.63
CA THR A 596 -23.84 19.15 16.26
C THR A 596 -24.37 17.86 15.67
N VAL A 597 -25.60 17.50 15.99
CA VAL A 597 -26.31 16.39 15.36
C VAL A 597 -27.45 16.94 14.50
N HIS A 598 -27.51 16.42 13.28
CA HIS A 598 -28.55 16.71 12.30
C HIS A 598 -29.48 15.51 12.18
N PHE A 599 -30.78 15.75 12.18
CA PHE A 599 -31.83 14.76 11.96
C PHE A 599 -32.63 15.12 10.72
N LYS A 600 -32.85 14.14 9.83
CA LYS A 600 -33.66 14.31 8.61
C LYS A 600 -34.13 12.95 8.10
N PHE A 601 -35.40 12.85 7.68
CA PHE A 601 -36.01 11.61 7.19
C PHE A 601 -35.85 10.39 8.13
N GLY A 602 -35.79 10.63 9.45
CA GLY A 602 -35.57 9.57 10.46
C GLY A 602 -34.12 9.09 10.58
N TYR A 603 -33.17 9.68 9.85
CA TYR A 603 -31.73 9.43 9.99
C TYR A 603 -31.07 10.53 10.83
N ALA A 604 -29.87 10.24 11.32
CA ALA A 604 -29.04 11.19 12.02
C ALA A 604 -27.61 11.20 11.49
N ARG A 605 -26.97 12.36 11.53
CA ARG A 605 -25.57 12.54 11.16
C ARG A 605 -24.91 13.61 12.03
N LEU A 606 -23.68 13.36 12.42
CA LEU A 606 -22.86 14.26 13.22
C LEU A 606 -22.06 15.22 12.32
N GLU A 607 -22.03 16.47 12.75
CA GLU A 607 -21.07 17.47 12.34
C GLU A 607 -20.09 17.70 13.49
N LEU A 608 -18.84 17.34 13.25
CA LEU A 608 -17.76 17.51 14.23
C LEU A 608 -17.14 18.91 14.06
N PRO A 609 -16.78 19.59 15.16
CA PRO A 609 -16.07 20.87 15.08
C PRO A 609 -14.67 20.67 14.49
N ALA A 610 -14.09 21.73 13.90
CA ALA A 610 -12.77 21.67 13.26
C ALA A 610 -11.63 21.24 14.21
N THR A 611 -11.81 21.43 15.52
CA THR A 611 -10.88 20.99 16.57
C THR A 611 -10.86 19.47 16.77
N VAL A 612 -11.92 18.76 16.36
CA VAL A 612 -12.05 17.31 16.50
C VAL A 612 -11.73 16.65 15.16
N THR A 613 -10.56 16.02 15.08
CA THR A 613 -10.06 15.36 13.86
C THR A 613 -10.81 14.07 13.52
N GLY A 614 -11.55 13.50 14.48
CA GLY A 614 -12.46 12.37 14.30
C GLY A 614 -12.71 11.62 15.61
N LEU A 615 -13.37 10.45 15.50
CA LEU A 615 -13.79 9.64 16.64
C LEU A 615 -13.31 8.20 16.52
N GLN A 616 -12.94 7.62 17.66
CA GLN A 616 -12.49 6.23 17.72
C GLN A 616 -13.70 5.31 17.66
N VAL A 617 -13.62 4.33 16.76
CA VAL A 617 -14.71 3.39 16.52
C VAL A 617 -14.29 2.00 16.98
N TRP A 618 -15.15 1.32 17.70
CA TRP A 618 -14.91 -0.01 18.28
C TRP A 618 -15.94 -1.02 17.77
N ASP A 619 -15.59 -2.29 17.74
CA ASP A 619 -16.50 -3.41 17.47
C ASP A 619 -17.23 -3.90 18.74
N THR A 620 -17.02 -3.25 19.88
CA THR A 620 -17.64 -3.61 21.17
C THR A 620 -18.38 -2.41 21.79
N PRO A 621 -19.57 -2.61 22.39
CA PRO A 621 -20.31 -1.53 23.07
C PRO A 621 -19.66 -1.10 24.39
N THR A 622 -18.70 -1.89 24.89
CA THR A 622 -18.02 -1.68 26.16
C THR A 622 -16.50 -1.70 25.98
N PRO A 623 -15.92 -0.74 25.23
CA PRO A 623 -14.49 -0.77 24.95
C PRO A 623 -13.66 -0.49 26.21
N PRO A 624 -12.48 -1.10 26.37
CA PRO A 624 -11.54 -0.72 27.42
C PRO A 624 -11.11 0.74 27.25
N ALA A 625 -10.73 1.38 28.36
CA ALA A 625 -10.09 2.69 28.29
C ALA A 625 -8.75 2.56 27.56
N LEU A 626 -8.39 3.54 26.72
CA LEU A 626 -7.11 3.50 26.00
C LEU A 626 -5.92 3.40 26.95
N SER A 627 -6.00 4.07 28.11
CA SER A 627 -4.97 4.04 29.17
C SER A 627 -4.88 2.70 29.90
N ALA A 628 -5.90 1.86 29.80
CA ALA A 628 -5.88 0.49 30.32
C ALA A 628 -5.29 -0.51 29.31
N CYS A 629 -5.07 -0.08 28.06
CA CYS A 629 -4.45 -0.88 27.03
C CYS A 629 -2.97 -0.49 26.89
N ARG A 630 -2.12 -1.48 26.59
CA ARG A 630 -0.74 -1.21 26.17
C ARG A 630 -0.67 -1.28 24.66
N TRP A 631 -0.04 -0.30 24.02
CA TRP A 631 -0.06 -0.10 22.58
C TRP A 631 1.33 -0.22 21.94
N HIS A 632 1.34 -0.68 20.69
CA HIS A 632 2.46 -0.56 19.77
C HIS A 632 1.94 -0.19 18.36
N PRO A 633 2.33 0.98 17.80
CA PRO A 633 3.14 2.01 18.45
C PRO A 633 2.35 2.67 19.60
N ALA A 634 3.04 3.39 20.48
CA ALA A 634 2.38 4.02 21.63
C ALA A 634 1.34 5.09 21.23
N ALA A 635 1.50 5.68 20.04
CA ALA A 635 0.61 6.72 19.53
C ALA A 635 -0.61 6.11 18.83
N VAL A 636 -1.79 6.40 19.36
CA VAL A 636 -3.10 6.08 18.79
C VAL A 636 -3.76 7.36 18.29
N THR A 637 -4.32 7.37 17.08
CA THR A 637 -5.03 8.55 16.57
C THR A 637 -6.50 8.59 17.01
N PRO A 638 -7.12 9.78 17.11
CA PRO A 638 -8.55 9.91 17.39
C PRO A 638 -9.46 9.30 16.34
N THR A 639 -8.98 9.05 15.11
CA THR A 639 -9.74 8.47 14.00
C THR A 639 -9.60 6.96 13.88
N THR A 640 -8.88 6.32 14.81
CA THR A 640 -8.57 4.90 14.72
C THR A 640 -9.82 4.04 14.92
N ARG A 641 -10.00 3.05 14.04
CA ARG A 641 -10.99 2.00 14.21
C ARG A 641 -10.34 0.75 14.80
N PHE A 642 -10.86 0.30 15.93
CA PHE A 642 -10.39 -0.85 16.68
C PHE A 642 -11.30 -2.07 16.52
N TYR A 643 -10.66 -3.23 16.48
CA TYR A 643 -11.26 -4.54 16.59
C TYR A 643 -10.70 -5.25 17.80
N THR A 644 -11.54 -6.07 18.43
CA THR A 644 -11.22 -6.83 19.63
C THR A 644 -11.32 -8.33 19.38
N ILE A 645 -10.36 -9.07 19.95
CA ILE A 645 -10.30 -10.53 19.89
C ILE A 645 -9.99 -11.06 21.30
N ALA A 646 -10.96 -11.74 21.91
CA ALA A 646 -10.76 -12.46 23.16
C ALA A 646 -10.03 -13.77 22.87
N LEU A 647 -8.75 -13.87 23.26
CA LEU A 647 -7.88 -14.99 22.89
C LEU A 647 -8.22 -16.31 23.61
N ASP A 648 -9.09 -16.27 24.62
CA ASP A 648 -9.57 -17.41 25.41
C ASP A 648 -10.85 -18.04 24.84
N ARG A 649 -11.41 -17.53 23.74
CA ARG A 649 -12.70 -17.96 23.16
C ARG A 649 -12.62 -18.35 21.68
N ILE A 650 -11.43 -18.71 21.20
CA ILE A 650 -11.15 -18.90 19.78
C ILE A 650 -10.29 -20.15 19.57
N ASP A 651 -10.41 -20.78 18.40
CA ASP A 651 -9.68 -22.01 18.04
C ASP A 651 -8.33 -21.71 17.35
N GLY A 652 -8.12 -20.45 16.95
CA GLY A 652 -6.90 -20.00 16.31
C GLY A 652 -7.06 -18.68 15.56
N LEU A 653 -5.96 -18.21 14.98
CA LEU A 653 -5.90 -16.99 14.16
C LEU A 653 -5.22 -17.28 12.83
N THR A 654 -5.75 -16.72 11.74
CA THR A 654 -5.00 -16.60 10.48
C THR A 654 -4.66 -15.13 10.25
N LEU A 655 -3.37 -14.83 10.10
CA LEU A 655 -2.87 -13.50 9.78
C LEU A 655 -2.45 -13.43 8.31
N PHE A 656 -2.90 -12.38 7.62
CA PHE A 656 -2.66 -12.18 6.20
C PHE A 656 -1.54 -11.16 6.00
N PHE A 657 -0.35 -11.63 5.64
CA PHE A 657 0.82 -10.78 5.42
C PHE A 657 1.09 -10.58 3.93
N CYS A 658 1.41 -9.36 3.53
CA CYS A 658 1.83 -9.03 2.18
C CYS A 658 2.97 -8.03 2.27
N LEU A 659 4.11 -8.30 1.59
CA LEU A 659 5.31 -7.47 1.67
C LEU A 659 5.73 -7.17 3.13
N GLY A 660 5.76 -8.20 3.98
CA GLY A 660 6.15 -8.09 5.39
C GLY A 660 5.16 -7.38 6.31
N ARG A 661 4.00 -6.93 5.81
CA ARG A 661 3.00 -6.18 6.60
C ARG A 661 1.70 -6.96 6.78
N PRO A 662 1.10 -6.96 7.98
CA PRO A 662 -0.21 -7.59 8.22
C PRO A 662 -1.34 -6.70 7.67
N TYR A 663 -2.27 -7.29 6.92
CA TYR A 663 -3.41 -6.57 6.32
C TYR A 663 -4.77 -7.00 6.88
N ALA A 664 -4.87 -8.22 7.37
CA ALA A 664 -6.09 -8.74 7.97
C ALA A 664 -5.76 -9.83 8.99
N ILE A 665 -6.68 -10.00 9.93
CA ILE A 665 -6.68 -11.11 10.89
C ILE A 665 -8.05 -11.78 10.76
N HIS A 666 -8.05 -13.10 10.61
CA HIS A 666 -9.24 -13.92 10.71
C HIS A 666 -9.24 -14.68 12.03
N VAL A 667 -10.40 -14.71 12.68
CA VAL A 667 -10.61 -15.39 13.94
C VAL A 667 -11.30 -16.73 13.66
N HIS A 668 -10.62 -17.82 13.96
CA HIS A 668 -11.21 -19.15 13.84
C HIS A 668 -12.07 -19.45 15.06
N THR A 669 -13.31 -19.82 14.80
CA THR A 669 -14.27 -20.30 15.80
C THR A 669 -15.03 -21.48 15.20
N PRO A 670 -15.81 -22.25 15.98
CA PRO A 670 -16.63 -23.32 15.42
C PRO A 670 -17.64 -22.82 14.37
N CYS A 671 -18.09 -21.56 14.49
CA CYS A 671 -19.01 -20.94 13.54
C CYS A 671 -18.30 -20.35 12.31
N THR A 672 -17.02 -19.99 12.44
CA THR A 672 -16.21 -19.39 11.38
C THR A 672 -14.87 -20.14 11.24
N PRO A 673 -14.88 -21.40 10.78
CA PRO A 673 -13.68 -22.23 10.76
C PRO A 673 -12.71 -21.89 9.62
N CYS A 674 -13.16 -21.18 8.57
CA CYS A 674 -12.40 -20.92 7.36
C CYS A 674 -12.19 -19.42 7.11
N ALA A 675 -10.96 -19.04 6.75
CA ALA A 675 -10.58 -17.64 6.51
C ALA A 675 -10.86 -17.13 5.08
N SER A 676 -11.58 -17.90 4.25
CA SER A 676 -11.90 -17.58 2.86
C SER A 676 -12.63 -16.24 2.69
N THR A 677 -13.55 -15.92 3.61
CA THR A 677 -14.32 -14.66 3.59
C THR A 677 -13.44 -13.46 3.90
N THR A 678 -12.52 -13.59 4.87
CA THR A 678 -11.53 -12.54 5.19
C THR A 678 -10.55 -12.34 4.03
N PHE A 679 -10.09 -13.43 3.41
CA PHE A 679 -9.23 -13.37 2.22
C PHE A 679 -9.90 -12.67 1.04
N ALA A 680 -11.18 -12.98 0.77
CA ALA A 680 -11.94 -12.39 -0.33
C ALA A 680 -12.10 -10.86 -0.21
N ARG A 681 -11.98 -10.30 1.01
CA ARG A 681 -12.01 -8.86 1.26
C ARG A 681 -10.71 -8.14 0.89
N LEU A 682 -9.60 -8.85 0.71
CA LEU A 682 -8.34 -8.26 0.25
C LEU A 682 -8.44 -7.84 -1.22
N SER A 683 -7.65 -6.84 -1.65
CA SER A 683 -7.61 -6.45 -3.07
C SER A 683 -7.09 -7.59 -3.95
N ARG A 684 -7.49 -7.67 -5.23
CA ARG A 684 -7.01 -8.71 -6.16
C ARG A 684 -5.49 -8.79 -6.23
N ARG A 685 -4.81 -7.63 -6.19
CA ARG A 685 -3.35 -7.57 -6.13
C ARG A 685 -2.79 -8.23 -4.87
N ARG A 686 -3.40 -7.99 -3.71
CA ARG A 686 -2.97 -8.61 -2.44
C ARG A 686 -3.31 -10.09 -2.39
N GLN A 687 -4.48 -10.49 -2.87
CA GLN A 687 -4.87 -11.90 -2.94
C GLN A 687 -3.84 -12.75 -3.71
N ARG A 688 -3.15 -12.16 -4.70
CA ARG A 688 -2.08 -12.81 -5.46
C ARG A 688 -0.72 -12.90 -4.74
N ALA A 689 -0.48 -12.12 -3.69
CA ALA A 689 0.83 -11.96 -3.07
C ALA A 689 0.81 -12.10 -1.54
N VAL A 690 -0.29 -12.61 -0.98
CA VAL A 690 -0.50 -12.68 0.46
C VAL A 690 -0.09 -14.05 1.00
N THR A 691 0.75 -14.04 2.03
CA THR A 691 1.14 -15.20 2.82
C THR A 691 0.18 -15.35 3.99
N TRP A 692 -0.31 -16.58 4.21
CA TRP A 692 -1.22 -16.91 5.30
C TRP A 692 -0.42 -17.52 6.44
N LEU A 693 -0.48 -16.92 7.63
CA LEU A 693 0.16 -17.46 8.82
C LEU A 693 -0.90 -17.84 9.85
N TYR A 694 -1.03 -19.14 10.09
CA TYR A 694 -2.00 -19.70 11.03
C TYR A 694 -1.36 -19.93 12.40
N VAL A 695 -2.09 -19.62 13.46
CA VAL A 695 -1.73 -19.88 14.86
C VAL A 695 -2.87 -20.68 15.49
N PRO A 696 -2.68 -21.98 15.77
CA PRO A 696 -3.70 -22.77 16.44
C PRO A 696 -3.75 -22.44 17.94
N PHE A 697 -4.95 -22.40 18.50
CA PHE A 697 -5.16 -22.33 19.94
C PHE A 697 -5.94 -23.56 20.36
N ALA A 698 -5.26 -24.50 21.02
CA ALA A 698 -5.90 -25.71 21.50
C ALA A 698 -6.87 -25.40 22.66
N ALA A 699 -7.95 -26.16 22.77
CA ALA A 699 -8.99 -25.95 23.78
C ALA A 699 -8.46 -25.94 25.22
N ASN A 700 -7.36 -26.64 25.48
CA ASN A 700 -6.70 -26.74 26.79
C ASN A 700 -5.44 -25.87 26.91
N ASP A 701 -5.12 -25.06 25.90
CA ASP A 701 -3.99 -24.14 25.91
C ASP A 701 -4.48 -22.70 26.06
N ARG A 702 -3.66 -21.84 26.66
CA ARG A 702 -4.01 -20.45 26.89
C ARG A 702 -2.86 -19.55 26.47
N VAL A 703 -3.20 -18.44 25.82
CA VAL A 703 -2.23 -17.37 25.59
C VAL A 703 -2.00 -16.65 26.91
N VAL A 704 -0.77 -16.72 27.43
CA VAL A 704 -0.38 -16.12 28.71
C VAL A 704 0.36 -14.80 28.54
N ALA A 705 0.97 -14.56 27.37
CA ALA A 705 1.55 -13.28 27.01
C ALA A 705 1.37 -12.98 25.53
N PHE A 706 1.30 -11.69 25.21
CA PHE A 706 1.21 -11.18 23.84
C PHE A 706 2.16 -10.01 23.66
N GLY A 707 2.78 -9.90 22.49
CA GLY A 707 3.69 -8.81 22.16
C GLY A 707 3.92 -8.65 20.67
N THR A 708 4.87 -7.77 20.34
CA THR A 708 5.29 -7.49 18.97
C THR A 708 6.81 -7.44 18.88
N ARG A 709 7.37 -7.82 17.73
CA ARG A 709 8.81 -7.74 17.43
C ARG A 709 9.06 -6.91 16.17
N ARG A 710 10.07 -6.05 16.21
CA ARG A 710 10.55 -5.26 15.07
C ARG A 710 12.08 -5.25 15.01
N LYS A 711 12.68 -4.80 13.90
CA LYS A 711 14.13 -4.51 13.91
C LYS A 711 14.37 -3.24 14.73
N ALA A 712 15.51 -3.18 15.41
CA ALA A 712 15.89 -2.02 16.21
C ALA A 712 16.19 -0.79 15.35
N SER A 713 16.63 -0.99 14.10
CA SER A 713 16.86 0.04 13.09
C SER A 713 15.58 0.70 12.58
N ASP A 714 14.42 0.05 12.74
CA ASP A 714 13.16 0.53 12.17
C ASP A 714 12.63 1.70 13.00
N THR A 715 12.82 2.91 12.47
CA THR A 715 12.31 4.16 13.05
C THR A 715 10.83 4.38 12.72
N HIS A 716 10.29 3.70 11.70
CA HIS A 716 8.90 3.81 11.27
C HIS A 716 8.12 2.51 11.48
N PHE A 717 6.88 2.62 11.97
CA PHE A 717 5.98 1.46 12.15
C PHE A 717 5.60 0.77 10.81
N GLY A 718 5.99 1.38 9.68
CA GLY A 718 5.79 0.82 8.36
C GLY A 718 6.73 -0.35 8.01
N ASP A 719 7.84 -0.57 8.71
CA ASP A 719 8.91 -1.43 8.17
C ASP A 719 8.71 -2.94 8.39
N GLY A 720 7.48 -3.34 8.75
CA GLY A 720 7.09 -4.72 9.02
C GLY A 720 7.38 -5.11 10.47
N PHE A 721 6.49 -5.91 11.08
CA PHE A 721 6.65 -6.39 12.45
C PHE A 721 6.06 -7.78 12.60
N CYS A 722 6.49 -8.52 13.61
CA CYS A 722 5.94 -9.81 13.96
C CYS A 722 5.02 -9.70 15.18
N PHE A 723 3.98 -10.53 15.22
CA PHE A 723 3.21 -10.81 16.42
C PHE A 723 3.91 -11.89 17.24
N LEU A 724 3.91 -11.73 18.56
CA LEU A 724 4.49 -12.67 19.50
C LEU A 724 3.37 -13.20 20.40
N PHE A 725 3.20 -14.51 20.45
CA PHE A 725 2.27 -15.18 21.35
C PHE A 725 3.06 -16.12 22.26
N ARG A 726 2.82 -16.07 23.57
CA ARG A 726 3.29 -17.10 24.50
C ARG A 726 2.10 -17.94 24.92
N THR A 727 2.13 -19.21 24.57
CA THR A 727 1.17 -20.23 24.98
C THR A 727 1.64 -20.92 26.26
N GLN A 728 0.71 -21.47 27.04
CA GLN A 728 1.02 -22.13 28.30
C GLN A 728 1.69 -23.49 28.07
N LEU A 729 1.26 -24.24 27.06
CA LEU A 729 1.72 -25.61 26.84
C LEU A 729 2.99 -25.71 26.00
N LEU A 730 3.19 -24.82 25.03
CA LEU A 730 4.30 -24.92 24.06
C LEU A 730 5.22 -23.70 24.03
N GLY A 731 4.95 -22.65 24.81
CA GLY A 731 5.79 -21.46 24.85
C GLY A 731 5.58 -20.50 23.68
N ASP A 732 6.67 -19.97 23.11
CA ASP A 732 6.64 -18.80 22.24
C ASP A 732 6.36 -19.13 20.76
N VAL A 733 5.51 -18.34 20.12
CA VAL A 733 5.17 -18.36 18.70
C VAL A 733 5.47 -16.99 18.12
N VAL A 734 6.30 -16.94 17.07
CA VAL A 734 6.58 -15.71 16.31
C VAL A 734 5.81 -15.79 15.00
N VAL A 735 5.09 -14.72 14.65
CA VAL A 735 4.25 -14.67 13.46
C VAL A 735 4.53 -13.40 12.67
N GLY A 736 5.26 -13.52 11.57
CA GLY A 736 5.64 -12.41 10.71
C GLY A 736 6.89 -12.72 9.90
N PRO A 737 7.41 -11.73 9.15
CA PRO A 737 8.60 -11.91 8.32
C PRO A 737 9.82 -12.26 9.18
N ALA A 738 10.76 -13.02 8.63
CA ALA A 738 12.04 -13.27 9.29
C ALA A 738 12.85 -11.97 9.38
N LEU A 739 13.01 -11.45 10.60
CA LEU A 739 13.71 -10.20 10.85
C LEU A 739 15.19 -10.48 11.12
N MET A 740 16.06 -9.98 10.23
CA MET A 740 17.51 -10.04 10.37
C MET A 740 18.05 -8.81 11.11
N GLY A 741 19.08 -9.02 11.94
CA GLY A 741 19.75 -7.97 12.72
C GLY A 741 19.18 -7.79 14.13
N PRO A 742 19.58 -6.71 14.84
CA PRO A 742 19.12 -6.44 16.19
C PRO A 742 17.60 -6.26 16.23
N ILE A 743 16.92 -6.98 17.14
CA ILE A 743 15.47 -6.94 17.30
C ILE A 743 15.05 -6.23 18.58
N ASN A 744 13.82 -5.72 18.61
CA ASN A 744 13.20 -5.12 19.78
C ASN A 744 11.81 -5.74 20.03
N ASP A 745 11.66 -6.35 21.20
CA ASP A 745 10.43 -7.01 21.63
C ASP A 745 9.65 -6.11 22.59
N VAL A 746 8.39 -5.85 22.24
CA VAL A 746 7.46 -5.09 23.06
C VAL A 746 6.38 -6.03 23.56
N CYS A 747 6.41 -6.34 24.85
CA CYS A 747 5.37 -7.11 25.52
C CYS A 747 4.15 -6.23 25.80
N LEU A 748 2.99 -6.56 25.22
CA LEU A 748 1.75 -5.79 25.32
C LEU A 748 0.81 -6.33 26.39
N GLY A 749 0.77 -7.64 26.60
CA GLY A 749 -0.08 -8.29 27.60
C GLY A 749 0.66 -9.37 28.36
N ARG A 750 0.38 -9.49 29.67
CA ARG A 750 1.16 -10.32 30.62
C ARG A 750 0.33 -11.25 31.51
N ALA A 751 -0.98 -11.28 31.35
CA ALA A 751 -1.84 -12.16 32.13
C ALA A 751 -3.13 -12.46 31.38
N PRO A 752 -3.57 -13.72 31.31
CA PRO A 752 -4.90 -14.05 30.81
C PRO A 752 -6.00 -13.57 31.80
N PRO A 753 -7.22 -13.28 31.34
CA PRO A 753 -7.65 -13.28 29.95
C PRO A 753 -7.04 -12.12 29.15
N LEU A 754 -6.54 -12.42 27.96
CA LEU A 754 -5.96 -11.45 27.03
C LEU A 754 -6.94 -11.13 25.92
N THR A 755 -7.28 -9.85 25.79
CA THR A 755 -7.96 -9.31 24.61
C THR A 755 -6.93 -8.63 23.73
N LEU A 756 -6.71 -9.17 22.53
CA LEU A 756 -5.96 -8.50 21.48
C LEU A 756 -6.82 -7.39 20.90
N VAL A 757 -6.24 -6.20 20.77
CA VAL A 757 -6.85 -5.02 20.15
C VAL A 757 -5.98 -4.62 18.96
N TYR A 758 -6.56 -4.39 17.80
CA TYR A 758 -5.81 -3.96 16.63
C TYR A 758 -6.64 -2.98 15.80
N ASN A 759 -5.97 -2.14 15.01
CA ASN A 759 -6.67 -1.29 14.08
C ASN A 759 -6.97 -2.01 12.76
N ALA A 760 -8.09 -1.68 12.13
CA ALA A 760 -8.28 -2.02 10.72
C ALA A 760 -8.40 -0.75 9.88
N VAL A 761 -7.67 -0.75 8.78
CA VAL A 761 -7.77 0.28 7.75
C VAL A 761 -8.29 -0.41 6.50
N GLU A 762 -9.40 0.10 5.96
CA GLU A 762 -10.15 -0.48 4.82
C GLU A 762 -9.25 -0.98 3.68
N LEU A 763 -8.09 -0.35 3.46
CA LEU A 763 -7.10 -0.75 2.46
C LEU A 763 -5.65 -0.62 2.97
N GLY A 764 -5.44 -0.35 4.26
CA GLY A 764 -4.11 -0.19 4.85
C GLY A 764 -3.64 -1.45 5.56
N ALA A 765 -2.35 -1.51 5.87
CA ALA A 765 -1.86 -2.51 6.81
C ALA A 765 -2.38 -2.19 8.23
N ILE A 766 -2.46 -3.22 9.07
CA ILE A 766 -2.61 -3.06 10.51
C ILE A 766 -1.37 -2.30 10.99
N SER A 767 -1.61 -1.12 11.54
CA SER A 767 -0.59 -0.14 11.90
C SER A 767 -0.59 0.20 13.40
N VAL A 768 -1.51 -0.39 14.16
CA VAL A 768 -1.60 -0.25 15.62
C VAL A 768 -2.12 -1.57 16.19
N THR A 769 -1.42 -2.06 17.20
CA THR A 769 -1.81 -3.24 17.96
C THR A 769 -1.69 -2.95 19.45
N GLY A 770 -2.47 -3.65 20.26
CA GLY A 770 -2.48 -3.49 21.70
C GLY A 770 -3.07 -4.70 22.38
N ALA A 771 -2.97 -4.73 23.71
CA ALA A 771 -3.63 -5.73 24.51
C ALA A 771 -4.28 -5.12 25.74
N TYR A 772 -5.38 -5.76 26.15
CA TYR A 772 -6.11 -5.48 27.37
C TYR A 772 -6.19 -6.75 28.22
N THR A 773 -6.00 -6.61 29.53
CA THR A 773 -6.04 -7.71 30.52
C THR A 773 -7.08 -7.44 31.58
N THR A 774 -7.95 -8.41 31.85
CA THR A 774 -8.97 -8.34 32.91
C THR A 774 -8.39 -8.85 34.23
N GLY A 775 -7.82 -7.96 35.04
CA GLY A 775 -7.26 -8.31 36.35
C GLY A 775 -6.43 -7.16 36.92
N GLN A 776 -6.31 -7.08 38.24
CA GLN A 776 -5.45 -6.11 38.92
C GLN A 776 -4.07 -6.06 38.25
N ARG A 777 -3.45 -4.87 38.28
CA ARG A 777 -2.03 -4.66 37.96
C ARG A 777 -1.19 -5.55 38.89
N VAL A 778 -1.10 -6.84 38.61
CA VAL A 778 -0.11 -7.72 39.24
C VAL A 778 1.21 -7.07 38.88
N GLY A 779 1.96 -6.69 39.92
CA GLY A 779 3.25 -6.00 39.78
C GLY A 779 4.14 -6.71 38.76
N PRO A 780 5.17 -6.03 38.24
CA PRO A 780 5.98 -6.52 37.13
C PRO A 780 6.77 -7.77 37.58
N LYS A 781 6.14 -8.94 37.57
CA LYS A 781 6.90 -10.18 37.38
C LYS A 781 7.52 -10.04 35.99
N PRO A 782 8.85 -10.08 35.87
CA PRO A 782 9.50 -10.04 34.57
C PRO A 782 8.96 -11.20 33.76
N VAL A 783 8.22 -10.90 32.69
CA VAL A 783 7.94 -11.90 31.67
C VAL A 783 9.28 -12.17 31.02
N ALA A 784 9.73 -13.42 31.04
CA ALA A 784 10.96 -13.82 30.36
C ALA A 784 10.92 -13.29 28.91
N PRO A 785 12.05 -12.82 28.35
CA PRO A 785 12.13 -12.42 26.95
C PRO A 785 11.54 -13.50 26.02
N PHE A 786 11.05 -13.13 24.86
CA PHE A 786 10.61 -14.12 23.88
C PHE A 786 11.84 -14.84 23.30
N CYS A 787 11.89 -16.17 23.41
CA CYS A 787 13.13 -16.95 23.23
C CYS A 787 13.37 -17.50 21.82
N VAL A 788 12.47 -17.25 20.86
CA VAL A 788 12.60 -17.81 19.50
C VAL A 788 13.29 -16.80 18.60
N LEU A 789 14.50 -17.08 18.13
CA LEU A 789 15.18 -16.32 17.07
C LEU A 789 15.27 -17.19 15.82
N PRO A 790 14.98 -16.67 14.62
CA PRO A 790 15.22 -17.44 13.40
C PRO A 790 16.73 -17.68 13.21
N PRO A 791 17.11 -18.75 12.49
CA PRO A 791 18.49 -18.94 12.04
C PRO A 791 19.02 -17.70 11.29
N LEU A 792 20.34 -17.49 11.35
CA LEU A 792 21.01 -16.25 10.92
C LEU A 792 20.83 -15.88 9.44
N THR A 793 20.37 -16.79 8.58
CA THR A 793 20.26 -16.51 7.14
C THR A 793 19.06 -17.23 6.52
N PRO A 794 18.05 -16.51 6.02
CA PRO A 794 16.93 -17.12 5.31
C PRO A 794 17.39 -17.69 3.95
N PRO A 795 16.84 -18.82 3.49
CA PRO A 795 17.22 -19.43 2.22
C PRO A 795 16.77 -18.63 0.99
N PHE A 796 15.84 -17.69 1.17
CA PHE A 796 15.32 -16.81 0.10
C PHE A 796 14.84 -15.46 0.67
N ARG A 797 14.63 -14.49 -0.22
CA ARG A 797 14.19 -13.13 0.16
C ARG A 797 12.76 -13.13 0.69
N ASP A 798 12.45 -12.16 1.57
CA ASP A 798 11.12 -11.97 2.15
C ASP A 798 10.53 -13.22 2.84
N ALA A 799 11.40 -14.11 3.30
CA ALA A 799 11.01 -15.38 3.92
C ALA A 799 10.29 -15.17 5.26
N TYR A 800 9.33 -16.04 5.53
CA TYR A 800 8.73 -16.27 6.83
C TYR A 800 9.35 -17.52 7.44
N PHE A 801 9.41 -17.56 8.77
CA PHE A 801 9.99 -18.67 9.51
C PHE A 801 9.01 -19.19 10.54
N SER A 802 8.97 -20.51 10.68
CA SER A 802 8.20 -21.20 11.72
C SER A 802 8.97 -22.43 12.19
N GLN A 803 8.84 -22.75 13.48
CA GLN A 803 9.54 -23.88 14.09
C GLN A 803 8.60 -24.65 15.02
N ALA A 804 8.81 -25.96 15.11
CA ALA A 804 8.05 -26.84 15.99
C ALA A 804 8.90 -28.03 16.44
N PRO A 805 8.82 -28.47 17.71
CA PRO A 805 9.52 -29.67 18.17
C PRO A 805 8.96 -30.94 17.50
N LEU A 806 9.81 -31.96 17.33
CA LEU A 806 9.41 -33.26 16.81
C LEU A 806 8.99 -34.25 17.91
N ASP A 807 9.38 -33.98 19.15
CA ASP A 807 9.10 -34.88 20.26
C ASP A 807 7.61 -34.89 20.63
N HIS A 808 7.10 -36.06 21.02
CA HIS A 808 5.77 -36.27 21.57
C HIS A 808 4.59 -35.85 20.66
N ILE A 809 4.80 -35.91 19.35
CA ILE A 809 3.74 -35.70 18.35
C ILE A 809 2.72 -36.84 18.43
N VAL A 810 1.44 -36.49 18.51
CA VAL A 810 0.33 -37.46 18.43
C VAL A 810 -0.40 -37.38 17.09
N ARG A 811 -0.32 -36.25 16.39
CA ARG A 811 -1.03 -36.06 15.13
C ARG A 811 -0.37 -35.00 14.25
N VAL A 812 -0.34 -35.25 12.94
CA VAL A 812 0.14 -34.31 11.92
C VAL A 812 -0.89 -34.13 10.83
N ARG A 813 -1.17 -32.87 10.47
CA ARG A 813 -1.96 -32.50 9.31
C ARG A 813 -1.07 -31.81 8.30
N VAL A 814 -0.99 -32.37 7.09
CA VAL A 814 -0.18 -31.84 5.97
C VAL A 814 -1.10 -31.10 5.01
N PHE A 815 -0.81 -29.83 4.76
CA PHE A 815 -1.50 -28.98 3.79
C PHE A 815 -0.71 -28.99 2.49
N SER A 816 -1.34 -29.42 1.40
CA SER A 816 -0.68 -29.57 0.11
C SER A 816 -1.23 -28.59 -0.93
N ASP A 817 -0.37 -28.12 -1.83
CA ASP A 817 -0.78 -27.42 -3.03
C ASP A 817 -1.67 -28.30 -3.91
N LYS A 818 -2.75 -27.73 -4.46
CA LYS A 818 -3.73 -28.49 -5.24
C LYS A 818 -3.16 -28.98 -6.58
N GLU A 819 -2.30 -28.20 -7.22
CA GLU A 819 -1.79 -28.47 -8.57
C GLU A 819 -0.57 -29.39 -8.52
N HIS A 820 0.41 -29.07 -7.68
CA HIS A 820 1.70 -29.77 -7.65
C HIS A 820 1.86 -30.72 -6.46
N ARG A 821 0.92 -30.73 -5.51
CA ARG A 821 0.97 -31.55 -4.29
C ARG A 821 2.14 -31.27 -3.35
N PHE A 822 2.91 -30.20 -3.58
CA PHE A 822 3.94 -29.72 -2.67
C PHE A 822 3.35 -29.38 -1.30
N CYS A 823 4.10 -29.62 -0.23
CA CYS A 823 3.70 -29.25 1.12
C CYS A 823 3.76 -27.72 1.28
N ARG A 824 2.62 -27.11 1.56
CA ARG A 824 2.50 -25.69 1.89
C ARG A 824 2.67 -25.43 3.37
N GLY A 825 2.22 -26.34 4.23
CA GLY A 825 2.32 -26.19 5.68
C GLY A 825 1.91 -27.44 6.44
N LEU A 826 2.17 -27.44 7.75
CA LEU A 826 1.91 -28.54 8.67
C LEU A 826 1.24 -28.01 9.93
N VAL A 827 0.25 -28.72 10.46
CA VAL A 827 -0.23 -28.53 11.84
C VAL A 827 0.09 -29.78 12.65
N VAL A 828 0.84 -29.59 13.73
CA VAL A 828 1.34 -30.65 14.61
C VAL A 828 0.62 -30.53 15.95
N ALA A 829 0.03 -31.63 16.42
CA ALA A 829 -0.56 -31.73 17.76
C ALA A 829 0.26 -32.66 18.65
N TYR A 830 0.38 -32.28 19.92
CA TYR A 830 1.26 -32.93 20.88
C TYR A 830 0.48 -33.65 21.98
N LYS A 831 1.13 -34.62 22.63
CA LYS A 831 0.54 -35.40 23.73
C LYS A 831 0.06 -34.53 24.91
N ASN A 832 0.70 -33.39 25.15
CA ASN A 832 0.28 -32.44 26.20
C ASN A 832 -0.98 -31.64 25.84
N GLY A 833 -1.52 -31.81 24.63
CA GLY A 833 -2.69 -31.10 24.12
C GLY A 833 -2.38 -29.80 23.36
N GLY A 834 -1.12 -29.35 23.32
CA GLY A 834 -0.71 -28.18 22.56
C GLY A 834 -0.71 -28.43 21.05
N MET A 835 -0.64 -27.35 20.27
CA MET A 835 -0.52 -27.40 18.80
C MET A 835 0.46 -26.36 18.25
N ARG A 836 1.12 -26.68 17.13
CA ARG A 836 1.98 -25.78 16.35
C ARG A 836 1.60 -25.82 14.88
N ALA A 837 1.69 -24.68 14.21
CA ALA A 837 1.59 -24.60 12.76
C ALA A 837 2.94 -24.18 12.17
N LEU A 838 3.28 -24.80 11.04
CA LEU A 838 4.48 -24.55 10.24
C LEU A 838 4.06 -24.23 8.81
N GLY A 839 4.78 -23.33 8.15
CA GLY A 839 4.48 -22.95 6.76
C GLY A 839 3.14 -22.22 6.61
N GLN A 840 2.59 -22.27 5.39
CA GLN A 840 1.28 -21.71 5.05
C GLN A 840 0.15 -22.74 5.23
N CYS A 841 -0.45 -22.75 6.41
CA CYS A 841 -1.63 -23.59 6.67
C CYS A 841 -2.92 -22.83 6.30
N ARG A 842 -3.44 -23.02 5.07
CA ARG A 842 -4.67 -22.35 4.60
C ARG A 842 -5.91 -23.16 4.95
N ILE A 843 -6.38 -23.01 6.20
CA ILE A 843 -7.51 -23.76 6.75
C ILE A 843 -8.78 -23.62 5.89
N GLY A 844 -9.30 -24.77 5.43
CA GLY A 844 -10.50 -24.85 4.58
C GLY A 844 -10.28 -24.48 3.10
N VAL A 845 -9.03 -24.28 2.67
CA VAL A 845 -8.68 -23.93 1.29
C VAL A 845 -7.82 -25.02 0.66
N ASP A 846 -6.68 -25.34 1.28
CA ASP A 846 -5.75 -26.33 0.74
C ASP A 846 -6.21 -27.76 1.08
N PRO A 847 -6.02 -28.75 0.19
CA PRO A 847 -6.16 -30.16 0.52
C PRO A 847 -5.34 -30.56 1.76
N VAL A 848 -5.96 -31.32 2.68
CA VAL A 848 -5.34 -31.75 3.94
C VAL A 848 -5.27 -33.27 4.00
N SER A 849 -4.12 -33.80 4.40
CA SER A 849 -3.96 -35.21 4.80
C SER A 849 -3.65 -35.28 6.29
N GLU A 850 -4.33 -36.15 7.03
CA GLU A 850 -4.22 -36.27 8.49
C GLU A 850 -3.64 -37.64 8.85
N TYR A 851 -2.67 -37.63 9.76
CA TYR A 851 -1.92 -38.81 10.20
C TYR A 851 -1.91 -38.86 11.74
N GLU A 852 -2.38 -39.97 12.29
CA GLU A 852 -2.40 -40.23 13.73
C GLU A 852 -1.19 -41.07 14.13
N ASN A 853 -0.62 -40.79 15.31
CA ASN A 853 0.54 -41.48 15.88
C ASN A 853 1.70 -41.69 14.86
N PRO A 854 2.24 -40.60 14.29
CA PRO A 854 3.31 -40.70 13.31
C PRO A 854 4.54 -41.36 13.93
N SER A 855 5.20 -42.22 13.15
CA SER A 855 6.45 -42.91 13.54
C SER A 855 7.67 -42.33 12.83
N CYS A 856 7.47 -41.72 11.66
CA CYS A 856 8.51 -41.09 10.86
C CYS A 856 7.96 -39.92 10.04
N LEU A 857 8.77 -38.88 9.86
CA LEU A 857 8.48 -37.76 8.96
C LEU A 857 9.61 -37.62 7.95
N CYS A 858 9.25 -37.60 6.67
CA CYS A 858 10.18 -37.62 5.57
C CYS A 858 9.99 -36.39 4.68
N VAL A 859 11.10 -35.77 4.29
CA VAL A 859 11.11 -34.53 3.51
C VAL A 859 11.95 -34.74 2.27
N ARG A 860 11.45 -34.29 1.11
CA ARG A 860 12.23 -34.24 -0.13
C ARG A 860 12.12 -32.86 -0.76
N ARG A 861 13.27 -32.24 -1.04
CA ARG A 861 13.35 -30.95 -1.74
C ARG A 861 13.20 -31.13 -3.24
N THR A 862 12.59 -30.16 -3.89
CA THR A 862 12.46 -30.07 -5.35
C THR A 862 12.46 -28.61 -5.76
N THR A 863 12.60 -28.36 -7.06
CA THR A 863 12.39 -27.04 -7.65
C THR A 863 11.31 -27.10 -8.71
N TYR A 864 10.68 -25.95 -8.98
CA TYR A 864 9.67 -25.84 -10.03
C TYR A 864 9.67 -24.43 -10.64
N THR A 865 9.12 -24.29 -11.84
CA THR A 865 9.05 -23.01 -12.56
C THR A 865 7.60 -22.65 -12.83
N THR A 866 7.20 -21.41 -12.52
CA THR A 866 5.85 -20.93 -12.82
C THR A 866 5.79 -20.22 -14.17
N GLN A 867 4.72 -20.43 -14.94
CA GLN A 867 4.51 -19.76 -16.23
C GLN A 867 4.45 -18.23 -16.09
N ALA A 868 4.02 -17.72 -14.94
CA ALA A 868 3.83 -16.30 -14.68
C ALA A 868 5.13 -15.52 -14.42
N ARG A 869 6.15 -16.15 -13.81
CA ARG A 869 7.40 -15.46 -13.43
C ARG A 869 8.64 -15.94 -14.18
N LYS A 870 8.61 -17.12 -14.83
CA LYS A 870 9.79 -17.73 -15.48
C LYS A 870 11.03 -17.83 -14.56
N GLU A 871 10.79 -17.81 -13.25
CA GLU A 871 11.78 -17.99 -12.20
C GLU A 871 11.64 -19.40 -11.60
N THR A 872 12.74 -19.95 -11.10
CA THR A 872 12.78 -21.26 -10.44
C THR A 872 12.62 -21.08 -8.94
N PHE A 873 11.68 -21.80 -8.35
CA PHE A 873 11.28 -21.71 -6.95
C PHE A 873 11.56 -23.03 -6.22
N CYS A 874 11.93 -22.96 -4.95
CA CYS A 874 12.11 -24.13 -4.08
C CYS A 874 10.76 -24.63 -3.53
N ALA A 875 10.57 -25.95 -3.52
CA ALA A 875 9.41 -26.61 -2.94
C ALA A 875 9.80 -27.89 -2.18
N VAL A 876 8.92 -28.35 -1.29
CA VAL A 876 9.14 -29.59 -0.53
C VAL A 876 7.97 -30.56 -0.64
N TYR A 877 8.27 -31.84 -0.77
CA TYR A 877 7.34 -32.93 -0.52
C TYR A 877 7.50 -33.40 0.92
N VAL A 878 6.38 -33.73 1.56
CA VAL A 878 6.35 -34.32 2.90
C VAL A 878 5.57 -35.62 2.85
N HIS A 879 6.15 -36.65 3.45
CA HIS A 879 5.52 -37.93 3.70
C HIS A 879 5.58 -38.24 5.20
N VAL A 880 4.50 -38.81 5.73
CA VAL A 880 4.39 -39.17 7.15
C VAL A 880 4.04 -40.65 7.21
N ALA A 881 4.88 -41.44 7.88
CA ALA A 881 4.63 -42.85 8.13
C ALA A 881 3.98 -43.02 9.51
N THR A 882 3.11 -44.03 9.64
CA THR A 882 2.40 -44.33 10.89
C THR A 882 2.92 -45.62 11.53
N THR A 883 2.47 -45.92 12.75
CA THR A 883 2.90 -47.12 13.47
C THR A 883 2.41 -48.38 12.76
N GLY A 884 3.33 -49.21 12.25
CA GLY A 884 3.02 -50.44 11.52
C GLY A 884 3.48 -50.47 10.06
N ASP A 885 3.92 -49.33 9.52
CA ASP A 885 4.41 -49.23 8.15
C ASP A 885 5.90 -49.66 8.05
N LEU A 886 6.24 -50.52 7.09
CA LEU A 886 7.64 -50.74 6.67
C LEU A 886 8.11 -49.49 5.91
N HIS A 887 8.84 -48.62 6.61
CA HIS A 887 9.23 -47.32 6.06
C HIS A 887 10.49 -47.42 5.19
N SER A 888 10.32 -47.26 3.88
CA SER A 888 11.42 -47.04 2.93
C SER A 888 10.92 -46.26 1.71
N HIS A 889 11.78 -45.43 1.12
CA HIS A 889 11.49 -44.73 -0.13
C HIS A 889 12.32 -45.33 -1.27
N ALA A 890 11.66 -45.68 -2.37
CA ALA A 890 12.34 -46.16 -3.58
C ALA A 890 13.03 -45.03 -4.36
N GLU A 891 12.51 -43.81 -4.28
CA GLU A 891 13.05 -42.63 -4.96
C GLU A 891 14.19 -42.00 -4.14
N PRO A 892 15.28 -41.52 -4.77
CA PRO A 892 16.36 -40.84 -4.07
C PRO A 892 15.96 -39.42 -3.59
N GLY A 893 16.69 -38.89 -2.60
CA GLY A 893 16.56 -37.50 -2.12
C GLY A 893 15.60 -37.29 -0.94
N TRP A 894 15.00 -38.35 -0.41
CA TRP A 894 14.22 -38.29 0.84
C TRP A 894 15.15 -38.29 2.06
N ILE A 895 14.90 -37.35 2.96
CA ILE A 895 15.54 -37.27 4.28
C ILE A 895 14.48 -37.71 5.29
N CYS A 896 14.75 -38.79 6.03
CA CYS A 896 13.79 -39.43 6.91
C CYS A 896 14.21 -39.21 8.37
N SER A 897 13.35 -38.58 9.17
CA SER A 897 13.54 -38.44 10.62
C SER A 897 12.89 -39.63 11.32
N ALA A 898 13.67 -40.70 11.51
CA ALA A 898 13.26 -41.85 12.32
C ALA A 898 13.28 -41.46 13.80
N ALA A 899 12.31 -41.96 14.59
CA ALA A 899 12.11 -41.67 16.02
C ALA A 899 11.62 -40.26 16.41
N LEU A 900 11.41 -39.34 15.44
CA LEU A 900 10.82 -38.01 15.64
C LEU A 900 11.49 -37.22 16.77
N HIS A 901 12.79 -37.00 16.67
CA HIS A 901 13.56 -36.21 17.62
C HIS A 901 14.11 -34.93 16.98
N GLY A 902 14.30 -33.88 17.78
CA GLY A 902 14.80 -32.56 17.33
C GLY A 902 13.68 -31.56 17.03
N SER A 903 13.91 -30.67 16.07
CA SER A 903 12.94 -29.64 15.66
C SER A 903 12.78 -29.56 14.13
N LEU A 904 11.56 -29.24 13.70
CA LEU A 904 11.25 -28.87 12.33
C LEU A 904 11.40 -27.36 12.18
N GLU A 905 12.17 -26.96 11.18
CA GLU A 905 12.32 -25.58 10.76
C GLU A 905 11.73 -25.43 9.36
N PHE A 906 10.79 -24.50 9.21
CA PHE A 906 10.07 -24.29 7.95
C PHE A 906 10.21 -22.83 7.53
N TRP A 907 10.91 -22.63 6.41
CA TRP A 907 11.02 -21.37 5.69
C TRP A 907 10.03 -21.33 4.54
N PHE A 908 9.36 -20.18 4.33
CA PHE A 908 8.35 -20.08 3.27
C PHE A 908 8.09 -18.66 2.79
N THR A 909 7.67 -18.53 1.53
CA THR A 909 6.98 -17.35 0.97
C THR A 909 5.63 -17.79 0.39
N ASP A 910 4.95 -16.97 -0.40
CA ASP A 910 3.74 -17.38 -1.12
C ASP A 910 4.01 -18.41 -2.23
N TYR A 911 5.23 -18.47 -2.76
CA TYR A 911 5.65 -19.41 -3.83
C TYR A 911 6.72 -20.43 -3.42
N GLU A 912 7.51 -20.16 -2.37
CA GLU A 912 8.64 -21.00 -1.99
C GLU A 912 8.44 -21.64 -0.63
N SER A 913 9.02 -22.83 -0.46
CA SER A 913 9.05 -23.56 0.80
C SER A 913 10.33 -24.36 0.93
N ASP A 914 10.97 -24.28 2.08
CA ASP A 914 12.06 -25.15 2.49
C ASP A 914 11.80 -25.66 3.92
N LEU A 915 12.01 -26.95 4.13
CA LEU A 915 11.74 -27.64 5.38
C LEU A 915 12.96 -28.47 5.75
N THR A 916 13.48 -28.24 6.94
CA THR A 916 14.66 -28.90 7.50
C THR A 916 14.29 -29.56 8.82
N VAL A 917 14.92 -30.70 9.10
CA VAL A 917 14.91 -31.34 10.42
C VAL A 917 16.27 -31.04 11.05
N VAL A 918 16.25 -30.43 12.23
CA VAL A 918 17.46 -30.07 13.00
C VAL A 918 17.47 -30.88 14.28
N THR A 919 18.49 -31.70 14.46
CA THR A 919 18.77 -32.42 15.72
C THR A 919 19.85 -31.66 16.47
N GLU A 920 19.63 -31.35 17.75
CA GLU A 920 20.70 -30.82 18.61
C GLU A 920 21.77 -31.92 18.78
N GLU A 921 23.03 -31.60 18.45
CA GLU A 921 24.18 -32.46 18.76
C GLU A 921 24.56 -32.41 20.25
#